data_AF-A0A537Q537-F1
#
_entry.id   AF-A0A537Q537-F1
#
_cell.length_a   1.000
_cell.length_b   1.000
_cell.length_c   1.000
_cell.angle_alpha   90.00
_cell.angle_beta   90.00
_cell.angle_gamma   90.00
#
_symmetry.space_group_name_H-M   'P 1'
#
loop_
_entity.id
_entity.type
_entity.pdbx_description
1 polymer ?
#
loop_
_entity_poly.entity_id
_entity_poly.type
_entity_poly.pdbx_seq_one_letter_code
_entity_poly.pdbx_strand_id
1 'polypeptide(L)'
;TRTLKDVLGLPWGFEIYSLLTRWNPLNIRRPLPRPATGHKVLVVGLGPAGFTLAHHLMNDGHFVAAIDGLKIEPLPPELAGVAQDGTRRRFQPIRDVMTLVEGLDDRVMAGFGGVAEYGITVRWDKNFLKIVRLLLERRASFAMYGGVRFGGTITIDRAFELGFDHVALCAGAGRPTVIPMPNGLVPGVRMASDFLMALQLTGAAKTASIANLTVRLPVVVIGGGLTAIDTATESLAYYPVQVEKFLSRYETLVAERGKEAVRAEWNDVEHEIAAEFIAHGRAIRTERETARREGRPPRLAELLDGWGGVTIAYRRRLVDSPSYTLNHEEVAKAMEEGIRFAELLTPAAVEVDRFGQAAGLWLTRPTPGPDQAPEEVLLPAHTILVAAGTQPNTVLGREDPANITLDGRHFRALDEDGKPATPQRVAKPDVVRVLTSLRPDGRAVSFFGDLHPSFSGNVVKAMGGATLGYPVVSRMLARLLPSAPSPAELAARLDDELRARVHEVVRLTPKIVEVVVKAPMAARAFKPGQFYRLQNYESFAPRVDGTTLAMEGLALTGAAVDKEAGLLSTIVLEMGGSSDLCALLKPGEPVILMGPTGTPTETPAGETVLLVGGGLGNAVLFSIGAQLRAHGSRVLYFAGYKTIADRYRVADIERAADQVVWCCDKPPGFDPGRPRDLAFVGNVVQAIEAYGSGALGPADIPLEAVDRIVAIGSDGMMNAVAEARRARLKRYFRPDHRAIASINSPMQCMMKEICAQCLQLQRDPVTGTETVVFSCFNQDQDMDRVDFPALNRRLSQNSVQEKLNKLWIDRCLQHLGERPAMAAE
;
A
#
# COMPACT_ATOMS: atom_id res chain seq x y z
N THR A 1 1.04 -25.86 22.87
CA THR A 1 0.02 -24.79 22.75
C THR A 1 -0.91 -24.74 23.96
N ARG A 2 -1.36 -25.88 24.51
CA ARG A 2 -2.24 -25.92 25.70
C ARG A 2 -1.71 -25.13 26.91
N THR A 3 -0.44 -25.30 27.27
CA THR A 3 0.18 -24.59 28.42
C THR A 3 0.10 -23.07 28.34
N LEU A 4 0.31 -22.46 27.16
CA LEU A 4 0.18 -21.00 27.02
C LEU A 4 -1.27 -20.56 27.26
N LYS A 5 -2.24 -21.28 26.68
CA LYS A 5 -3.66 -20.99 26.89
C LYS A 5 -4.06 -21.18 28.35
N ASP A 6 -3.57 -22.24 28.99
CA ASP A 6 -3.82 -22.52 30.41
C ASP A 6 -3.29 -21.39 31.30
N VAL A 7 -2.05 -20.93 31.05
CA VAL A 7 -1.45 -19.80 31.81
C VAL A 7 -2.21 -18.50 31.57
N LEU A 8 -2.53 -18.19 30.30
CA LEU A 8 -3.28 -16.97 29.97
C LEU A 8 -4.70 -16.98 30.57
N GLY A 9 -5.31 -18.16 30.71
CA GLY A 9 -6.64 -18.33 31.29
C GLY A 9 -6.69 -18.24 32.83
N LEU A 10 -5.55 -18.16 33.52
CA LEU A 10 -5.52 -17.89 34.96
C LEU A 10 -5.94 -16.44 35.26
N PRO A 11 -6.48 -16.16 36.46
CA PRO A 11 -6.55 -14.79 36.96
C PRO A 11 -5.15 -14.15 36.94
N TRP A 12 -5.05 -12.99 36.30
CA TRP A 12 -3.79 -12.29 36.02
C TRP A 12 -2.84 -13.06 35.09
N GLY A 13 -3.36 -13.99 34.29
CA GLY A 13 -2.59 -14.87 33.41
C GLY A 13 -1.67 -14.13 32.44
N PHE A 14 -2.13 -13.02 31.87
CA PHE A 14 -1.28 -12.14 31.06
C PHE A 14 -0.12 -11.54 31.87
N GLU A 15 -0.38 -11.07 33.09
CA GLU A 15 0.66 -10.46 33.93
C GLU A 15 1.69 -11.50 34.39
N ILE A 16 1.24 -12.72 34.70
CA ILE A 16 2.11 -13.87 34.98
C ILE A 16 2.96 -14.20 33.76
N TYR A 17 2.36 -14.31 32.57
CA TYR A 17 3.09 -14.58 31.33
C TYR A 17 4.10 -13.46 31.03
N SER A 18 3.69 -12.20 31.14
CA SER A 18 4.54 -11.00 31.00
C SER A 18 5.71 -11.00 31.96
N LEU A 19 5.50 -11.39 33.22
CA LEU A 19 6.58 -11.61 34.18
C LEU A 19 7.53 -12.71 33.69
N LEU A 20 7.04 -13.88 33.29
CA LEU A 20 7.86 -15.01 32.85
C LEU A 20 8.65 -14.75 31.56
N THR A 21 8.19 -13.82 30.71
CA THR A 21 8.97 -13.39 29.54
C THR A 21 10.22 -12.57 29.90
N ARG A 22 10.27 -12.02 31.12
CA ARG A 22 11.39 -11.23 31.65
C ARG A 22 12.16 -11.99 32.72
N TRP A 23 11.46 -12.79 33.52
CA TRP A 23 12.01 -13.62 34.57
C TRP A 23 11.91 -15.09 34.18
N ASN A 24 13.04 -15.70 33.82
CA ASN A 24 13.11 -17.11 33.47
C ASN A 24 13.88 -17.89 34.55
N PRO A 25 13.20 -18.47 35.56
CA PRO A 25 13.87 -19.19 36.64
C PRO A 25 14.62 -20.44 36.17
N LEU A 26 14.34 -20.95 34.96
CA LEU A 26 15.04 -22.11 34.39
C LEU A 26 16.34 -21.72 33.69
N ASN A 27 16.55 -20.43 33.39
CA ASN A 27 17.82 -19.94 32.87
C ASN A 27 18.73 -19.51 34.02
N ILE A 28 19.42 -20.47 34.64
CA ILE A 28 20.28 -20.25 35.81
C ILE A 28 21.37 -19.20 35.53
N ARG A 29 21.85 -19.12 34.27
CA ARG A 29 22.88 -18.14 33.86
C ARG A 29 22.32 -16.73 33.69
N ARG A 30 21.03 -16.62 33.38
CA ARG A 30 20.37 -15.34 33.10
C ARG A 30 18.87 -15.42 33.46
N PRO A 31 18.56 -15.39 34.76
CA PRO A 31 17.18 -15.48 35.20
C PRO A 31 16.41 -14.16 35.02
N LEU A 32 17.11 -13.04 34.86
CA LEU A 32 16.56 -11.69 34.72
C LEU A 32 17.09 -11.00 33.45
N PRO A 33 16.43 -9.93 32.99
CA PRO A 33 16.97 -9.07 31.94
C PRO A 33 18.30 -8.44 32.40
N ARG A 34 19.19 -8.14 31.45
CA ARG A 34 20.45 -7.46 31.75
C ARG A 34 20.20 -5.98 32.10
N PRO A 35 21.12 -5.36 32.87
CA PRO A 35 21.07 -3.91 33.11
C PRO A 35 21.07 -3.11 31.81
N ALA A 36 20.52 -1.90 31.86
CA ALA A 36 20.49 -1.01 30.70
C ALA A 36 21.92 -0.72 30.20
N THR A 37 22.13 -0.92 28.90
CA THR A 37 23.43 -0.76 28.25
C THR A 37 23.64 0.64 27.68
N GLY A 38 22.58 1.43 27.51
CA GLY A 38 22.60 2.70 26.80
C GLY A 38 22.56 2.59 25.27
N HIS A 39 22.83 1.41 24.70
CA HIS A 39 22.74 1.19 23.25
C HIS A 39 21.30 1.23 22.74
N LYS A 40 21.15 1.74 21.51
CA LYS A 40 19.86 1.99 20.85
C LYS A 40 19.83 1.25 19.52
N VAL A 41 18.85 0.38 19.32
CA VAL A 41 18.68 -0.41 18.09
C VAL A 41 17.41 0.01 17.36
N LEU A 42 17.54 0.29 16.06
CA LEU A 42 16.40 0.49 15.17
C LEU A 42 15.97 -0.86 14.59
N VAL A 43 14.73 -1.27 14.83
CA VAL A 43 14.13 -2.48 14.21
C VAL A 43 13.17 -2.05 13.10
N VAL A 44 13.42 -2.48 11.88
CA VAL A 44 12.63 -2.11 10.69
C VAL A 44 11.66 -3.23 10.34
N GLY A 45 10.38 -3.04 10.62
CA GLY A 45 9.31 -4.01 10.41
C GLY A 45 8.92 -4.74 11.71
N LEU A 46 7.62 -4.77 12.00
CA LEU A 46 7.06 -5.37 13.23
C LEU A 46 6.34 -6.70 12.97
N GLY A 47 6.84 -7.45 11.99
CA GLY A 47 6.49 -8.85 11.77
C GLY A 47 7.14 -9.81 12.80
N PRO A 48 6.98 -11.13 12.61
CA PRO A 48 7.48 -12.15 13.55
C PRO A 48 8.95 -12.05 13.90
N ALA A 49 9.81 -11.75 12.93
CA ALA A 49 11.24 -11.52 13.20
C ALA A 49 11.45 -10.24 14.03
N GLY A 50 10.75 -9.15 13.71
CA GLY A 50 10.92 -7.85 14.35
C GLY A 50 10.50 -7.83 15.81
N PHE A 51 9.28 -8.28 16.13
CA PHE A 51 8.82 -8.31 17.51
C PHE A 51 9.61 -9.30 18.38
N THR A 52 10.10 -10.40 17.78
CA THR A 52 10.93 -11.39 18.48
C THR A 52 12.32 -10.84 18.77
N LEU A 53 12.93 -10.17 17.79
CA LEU A 53 14.23 -9.52 17.96
C LEU A 53 14.15 -8.42 19.02
N ALA A 54 13.13 -7.57 18.95
CA ALA A 54 12.90 -6.52 19.94
C ALA A 54 12.81 -7.08 21.37
N HIS A 55 12.04 -8.17 21.56
CA HIS A 55 11.93 -8.86 22.85
C HIS A 55 13.31 -9.27 23.41
N HIS A 56 14.13 -9.94 22.60
CA HIS A 56 15.43 -10.44 23.03
C HIS A 56 16.44 -9.32 23.29
N LEU A 57 16.51 -8.30 22.41
CA LEU A 57 17.42 -7.16 22.57
C LEU A 57 17.10 -6.33 23.81
N MET A 58 15.81 -6.12 24.11
CA MET A 58 15.42 -5.46 25.36
C MET A 58 15.77 -6.30 26.58
N ASN A 59 15.68 -7.63 26.50
CA ASN A 59 16.14 -8.48 27.58
C ASN A 59 17.66 -8.39 27.74
N ASP A 60 18.43 -8.08 26.69
CA ASP A 60 19.87 -7.82 26.73
C ASP A 60 20.24 -6.42 27.25
N GLY A 61 19.24 -5.61 27.62
CA GLY A 61 19.44 -4.29 28.21
C GLY A 61 19.56 -3.17 27.17
N HIS A 62 19.26 -3.44 25.90
CA HIS A 62 19.26 -2.43 24.84
C HIS A 62 17.91 -1.72 24.75
N PHE A 63 17.94 -0.44 24.37
CA PHE A 63 16.73 0.27 23.95
C PHE A 63 16.40 -0.09 22.50
N VAL A 64 15.12 -0.31 22.21
CA VAL A 64 14.65 -0.65 20.87
C VAL A 64 13.60 0.37 20.44
N ALA A 65 13.86 1.06 19.33
CA ALA A 65 12.83 1.76 18.58
C ALA A 65 12.48 0.93 17.34
N ALA A 66 11.20 0.70 17.10
CA ALA A 66 10.72 -0.04 15.95
C ALA A 66 9.92 0.86 15.01
N ILE A 67 10.02 0.63 13.71
CA ILE A 67 9.23 1.33 12.70
C ILE A 67 8.52 0.32 11.80
N ASP A 68 7.34 0.67 11.32
CA ASP A 68 6.64 -0.06 10.27
C ASP A 68 6.11 0.92 9.21
N GLY A 69 6.16 0.53 7.94
CA GLY A 69 5.67 1.35 6.84
C GLY A 69 4.14 1.42 6.81
N LEU A 70 3.45 0.42 7.35
CA LEU A 70 2.00 0.43 7.44
C LEU A 70 1.53 1.12 8.72
N LYS A 71 0.24 1.50 8.72
CA LYS A 71 -0.44 2.07 9.88
C LYS A 71 -0.38 1.09 11.05
N ILE A 72 -0.04 1.58 12.24
CA ILE A 72 -0.23 0.85 13.52
C ILE A 72 -1.27 1.63 14.30
N GLU A 73 -2.43 1.03 14.54
CA GLU A 73 -3.52 1.68 15.28
C GLU A 73 -3.13 1.91 16.75
N PRO A 74 -3.56 3.02 17.38
CA PRO A 74 -3.41 3.20 18.81
C PRO A 74 -4.13 2.08 19.58
N LEU A 75 -3.55 1.71 20.72
CA LEU A 75 -4.30 1.03 21.77
C LEU A 75 -4.70 2.04 22.85
N PRO A 76 -5.76 1.76 23.62
CA PRO A 76 -6.11 2.60 24.76
C PRO A 76 -4.91 2.75 25.73
N PRO A 77 -4.57 3.97 26.18
CA PRO A 77 -3.37 4.20 27.02
C PRO A 77 -3.40 3.45 28.36
N GLU A 78 -4.59 3.25 28.92
CA GLU A 78 -4.82 2.44 30.12
C GLU A 78 -4.49 0.96 29.90
N LEU A 79 -4.48 0.49 28.65
CA LEU A 79 -4.07 -0.86 28.30
C LEU A 79 -2.58 -0.91 27.93
N ALA A 80 -2.12 -0.06 27.02
CA ALA A 80 -0.76 -0.10 26.47
C ALA A 80 0.31 0.56 27.35
N GLY A 81 -0.08 1.52 28.20
CA GLY A 81 0.85 2.33 28.99
C GLY A 81 1.54 3.43 28.19
N VAL A 82 1.06 3.72 26.98
CA VAL A 82 1.58 4.74 26.08
C VAL A 82 0.38 5.45 25.45
N ALA A 83 0.38 6.79 25.51
CA ALA A 83 -0.59 7.61 24.80
C ALA A 83 -0.19 7.82 23.34
N GLN A 84 -1.11 8.36 22.54
CA GLN A 84 -0.92 8.53 21.10
C GLN A 84 0.24 9.48 20.75
N ASP A 85 0.56 10.43 21.63
CA ASP A 85 1.70 11.34 21.51
C ASP A 85 3.04 10.70 21.94
N GLY A 86 3.03 9.42 22.34
CA GLY A 86 4.20 8.69 22.85
C GLY A 86 4.39 8.81 24.36
N THR A 87 3.63 9.67 25.06
CA THR A 87 3.81 9.88 26.50
C THR A 87 3.45 8.62 27.29
N ARG A 88 4.30 8.28 28.26
CA ARG A 88 4.06 7.13 29.14
C ARG A 88 2.92 7.42 30.10
N ARG A 89 1.97 6.48 30.20
CA ARG A 89 0.82 6.54 31.10
C ARG A 89 0.78 5.30 31.98
N ARG A 90 0.15 5.42 33.14
CA ARG A 90 -0.11 4.26 34.00
C ARG A 90 -1.09 3.35 33.29
N PHE A 91 -0.73 2.08 33.11
CA PHE A 91 -1.62 1.05 32.59
C PHE A 91 -2.24 0.24 33.72
N GLN A 92 -3.39 -0.37 33.42
CA GLN A 92 -4.11 -1.27 34.31
C GLN A 92 -3.62 -2.71 34.10
N PRO A 93 -3.31 -3.44 35.18
CA PRO A 93 -3.05 -4.87 35.09
C PRO A 93 -4.28 -5.61 34.57
N ILE A 94 -4.05 -6.65 33.76
CA ILE A 94 -5.11 -7.40 33.08
C ILE A 94 -5.48 -8.61 33.91
N ARG A 95 -6.63 -8.55 34.58
CA ARG A 95 -7.12 -9.66 35.43
C ARG A 95 -7.58 -10.86 34.61
N ASP A 96 -8.26 -10.62 33.50
CA ASP A 96 -8.76 -11.67 32.61
C ASP A 96 -8.37 -11.34 31.17
N VAL A 97 -7.59 -12.23 30.55
CA VAL A 97 -7.12 -12.06 29.17
C VAL A 97 -8.27 -12.05 28.16
N MET A 98 -9.41 -12.66 28.50
CA MET A 98 -10.58 -12.72 27.61
C MET A 98 -11.17 -11.33 27.35
N THR A 99 -10.91 -10.36 28.23
CA THR A 99 -11.26 -8.94 28.01
C THR A 99 -10.53 -8.30 26.82
N LEU A 100 -9.47 -8.95 26.32
CA LEU A 100 -8.71 -8.50 25.15
C LEU A 100 -9.21 -9.10 23.83
N VAL A 101 -10.02 -10.16 23.90
CA VAL A 101 -10.48 -10.93 22.75
C VAL A 101 -11.63 -10.19 22.08
N GLU A 102 -11.46 -9.92 20.79
CA GLU A 102 -12.46 -9.31 19.92
C GLU A 102 -12.87 -10.31 18.84
N GLY A 103 -14.13 -10.23 18.40
CA GLY A 103 -14.57 -10.93 17.19
C GLY A 103 -13.77 -10.45 15.99
N LEU A 104 -13.25 -11.37 15.17
CA LEU A 104 -12.37 -11.01 14.05
C LEU A 104 -13.07 -10.12 13.01
N ASP A 105 -14.39 -10.23 12.88
CA ASP A 105 -15.20 -9.41 11.96
C ASP A 105 -15.27 -7.94 12.39
N ASP A 106 -15.19 -7.67 13.69
CA ASP A 106 -15.31 -6.31 14.26
C ASP A 106 -13.97 -5.73 14.73
N ARG A 107 -12.96 -6.59 14.92
CA ARG A 107 -11.63 -6.20 15.44
C ARG A 107 -11.01 -5.12 14.55
N VAL A 108 -10.53 -4.05 15.18
CA VAL A 108 -9.72 -3.03 14.50
C VAL A 108 -8.44 -3.70 13.94
N MET A 109 -8.14 -3.43 12.66
CA MET A 109 -6.92 -3.91 12.02
C MET A 109 -5.70 -3.20 12.62
N ALA A 110 -5.10 -3.78 13.66
CA ALA A 110 -4.12 -3.11 14.51
C ALA A 110 -2.82 -2.75 13.79
N GLY A 111 -2.50 -3.42 12.68
CA GLY A 111 -1.30 -3.18 11.86
C GLY A 111 0.01 -3.69 12.43
N PHE A 112 0.00 -4.20 13.66
CA PHE A 112 1.15 -4.84 14.32
C PHE A 112 1.17 -6.34 14.01
N GLY A 113 2.30 -6.89 13.56
CA GLY A 113 2.46 -8.33 13.29
C GLY A 113 2.86 -8.69 11.86
N GLY A 114 2.97 -7.72 10.95
CA GLY A 114 3.35 -7.97 9.56
C GLY A 114 2.38 -8.93 8.87
N VAL A 115 2.91 -9.92 8.14
CA VAL A 115 2.12 -10.97 7.47
C VAL A 115 1.18 -11.73 8.44
N ALA A 116 1.48 -11.79 9.74
CA ALA A 116 0.55 -12.40 10.71
C ALA A 116 -0.73 -11.59 10.95
N GLU A 117 -0.71 -10.28 10.63
CA GLU A 117 -1.87 -9.38 10.73
C GLU A 117 -2.59 -9.27 9.38
N TYR A 118 -1.85 -9.02 8.28
CA TYR A 118 -2.44 -8.69 6.98
C TYR A 118 -2.36 -9.80 5.92
N GLY A 119 -1.71 -10.93 6.21
CA GLY A 119 -1.52 -12.02 5.23
C GLY A 119 -2.15 -13.34 5.66
N ILE A 120 -1.83 -13.83 6.85
CA ILE A 120 -2.44 -15.04 7.42
C ILE A 120 -3.84 -14.69 7.91
N THR A 121 -4.84 -15.50 7.53
CA THR A 121 -6.24 -15.21 7.82
C THR A 121 -6.84 -16.22 8.81
N VAL A 122 -7.87 -16.99 8.42
CA VAL A 122 -8.69 -17.87 9.28
C VAL A 122 -7.89 -18.94 10.06
N ARG A 123 -6.65 -19.21 9.65
CA ARG A 123 -5.74 -20.17 10.29
C ARG A 123 -5.08 -19.67 11.56
N TRP A 124 -5.25 -18.38 11.90
CA TRP A 124 -4.57 -17.73 13.02
C TRP A 124 -5.51 -16.79 13.78
N ASP A 125 -5.57 -16.96 15.10
CA ASP A 125 -6.29 -16.02 15.97
C ASP A 125 -5.46 -14.75 16.18
N LYS A 126 -5.87 -13.68 15.49
CA LYS A 126 -5.19 -12.38 15.51
C LYS A 126 -5.26 -11.67 16.86
N ASN A 127 -6.06 -12.15 17.82
CA ASN A 127 -6.06 -11.63 19.19
C ASN A 127 -4.70 -11.83 19.89
N PHE A 128 -3.95 -12.87 19.53
CA PHE A 128 -2.60 -13.09 20.07
C PHE A 128 -1.61 -11.97 19.71
N LEU A 129 -1.83 -11.25 18.61
CA LEU A 129 -0.96 -10.11 18.25
C LEU A 129 -1.10 -8.96 19.24
N LYS A 130 -2.29 -8.74 19.80
CA LYS A 130 -2.49 -7.75 20.86
C LYS A 130 -1.71 -8.12 22.12
N ILE A 131 -1.70 -9.41 22.48
CA ILE A 131 -0.89 -9.92 23.61
C ILE A 131 0.60 -9.68 23.36
N VAL A 132 1.12 -10.05 22.19
CA VAL A 132 2.52 -9.83 21.82
C VAL A 132 2.89 -8.35 21.85
N ARG A 133 2.03 -7.48 21.31
CA ARG A 133 2.22 -6.03 21.34
C ARG A 133 2.34 -5.51 22.77
N LEU A 134 1.43 -5.91 23.67
CA LEU A 134 1.44 -5.44 25.07
C LEU A 134 2.69 -5.89 25.83
N LEU A 135 3.26 -7.07 25.52
CA LEU A 135 4.53 -7.53 26.10
C LEU A 135 5.72 -6.63 25.74
N LEU A 136 5.67 -5.94 24.60
CA LEU A 136 6.70 -5.01 24.16
C LEU A 136 6.38 -3.58 24.59
N GLU A 137 5.20 -3.08 24.23
CA GLU A 137 4.79 -1.68 24.35
C GLU A 137 4.77 -1.19 25.80
N ARG A 138 4.43 -2.05 26.77
CA ARG A 138 4.44 -1.70 28.20
C ARG A 138 5.85 -1.51 28.78
N ARG A 139 6.92 -1.86 28.06
CA ARG A 139 8.31 -1.75 28.54
C ARG A 139 8.89 -0.40 28.19
N ALA A 140 9.45 0.32 29.17
CA ALA A 140 10.09 1.62 28.97
C ALA A 140 11.26 1.60 27.97
N SER A 141 11.87 0.43 27.74
CA SER A 141 12.96 0.22 26.78
C SER A 141 12.49 0.04 25.32
N PHE A 142 11.20 0.24 25.04
CA PHE A 142 10.61 0.06 23.71
C PHE A 142 9.87 1.33 23.25
N ALA A 143 9.98 1.65 21.97
CA ALA A 143 9.10 2.60 21.29
C ALA A 143 8.77 2.04 19.90
N MET A 144 7.59 2.37 19.36
CA MET A 144 7.23 1.99 18.00
C MET A 144 6.43 3.05 17.25
N TYR A 145 6.61 3.08 15.93
CA TYR A 145 6.03 4.07 15.04
C TYR A 145 5.49 3.40 13.77
N GLY A 146 4.20 3.53 13.50
CA GLY A 146 3.60 3.11 12.24
C GLY A 146 3.62 4.23 11.21
N GLY A 147 3.48 3.90 9.93
CA GLY A 147 3.49 4.88 8.85
C GLY A 147 4.85 5.49 8.57
N VAL A 148 5.96 4.83 8.94
CA VAL A 148 7.32 5.34 8.76
C VAL A 148 8.06 4.45 7.76
N ARG A 149 8.43 5.02 6.62
CA ARG A 149 9.10 4.28 5.55
C ARG A 149 10.62 4.28 5.74
N PHE A 150 11.20 3.11 5.94
CA PHE A 150 12.65 2.93 5.86
C PHE A 150 13.14 3.03 4.41
N GLY A 151 14.25 3.74 4.17
CA GLY A 151 14.71 4.13 2.83
C GLY A 151 13.98 5.36 2.26
N GLY A 152 13.11 6.00 3.04
CA GLY A 152 12.38 7.21 2.65
C GLY A 152 12.39 8.25 3.76
N THR A 153 11.49 8.11 4.74
CA THR A 153 11.42 8.97 5.94
C THR A 153 12.74 8.91 6.71
N ILE A 154 13.25 7.70 6.91
CA ILE A 154 14.50 7.44 7.62
C ILE A 154 15.38 6.51 6.77
N THR A 155 16.64 6.86 6.61
CA THR A 155 17.67 6.08 5.89
C THR A 155 18.64 5.44 6.87
N ILE A 156 19.54 4.57 6.39
CA ILE A 156 20.62 3.99 7.21
C ILE A 156 21.48 5.10 7.82
N ASP A 157 21.97 6.02 7.00
CA ASP A 157 22.81 7.13 7.46
C ASP A 157 22.07 8.00 8.47
N ARG A 158 20.81 8.33 8.20
CA ARG A 158 20.01 9.14 9.13
C ARG A 158 19.78 8.43 10.46
N ALA A 159 19.56 7.12 10.46
CA ALA A 159 19.43 6.37 11.71
C ALA A 159 20.72 6.47 12.55
N PHE A 160 21.87 6.29 11.93
CA PHE A 160 23.15 6.43 12.62
C PHE A 160 23.43 7.87 13.09
N GLU A 161 23.03 8.89 12.33
CA GLU A 161 23.09 10.31 12.76
C GLU A 161 22.17 10.63 13.95
N LEU A 162 21.01 9.97 14.04
CA LEU A 162 20.10 10.12 15.18
C LEU A 162 20.68 9.52 16.48
N GLY A 163 21.74 8.72 16.38
CA GLY A 163 22.40 8.09 17.50
C GLY A 163 22.09 6.60 17.68
N PHE A 164 21.41 5.95 16.71
CA PHE A 164 21.29 4.50 16.73
C PHE A 164 22.67 3.85 16.65
N ASP A 165 22.88 2.77 17.41
CA ASP A 165 24.13 2.01 17.44
C ASP A 165 24.08 0.81 16.48
N HIS A 166 22.86 0.38 16.11
CA HIS A 166 22.64 -0.74 15.19
C HIS A 166 21.30 -0.60 14.47
N VAL A 167 21.22 -1.07 13.21
CA VAL A 167 19.98 -1.17 12.43
C VAL A 167 19.68 -2.64 12.09
N ALA A 168 18.48 -3.11 12.41
CA ALA A 168 18.04 -4.48 12.14
C ALA A 168 16.88 -4.49 11.15
N LEU A 169 17.12 -5.04 9.96
CA LEU A 169 16.13 -5.18 8.89
C LEU A 169 15.29 -6.43 9.12
N CYS A 170 13.98 -6.23 9.35
CA CYS A 170 12.96 -7.26 9.56
C CYS A 170 11.77 -7.07 8.60
N ALA A 171 12.03 -6.53 7.41
CA ALA A 171 11.04 -6.06 6.44
C ALA A 171 10.24 -7.15 5.69
N GLY A 172 10.51 -8.42 5.98
CA GLY A 172 9.70 -9.56 5.52
C GLY A 172 9.76 -9.83 4.01
N ALA A 173 8.69 -10.42 3.49
CA ALA A 173 8.51 -10.69 2.07
C ALA A 173 8.25 -9.39 1.28
N GLY A 174 8.78 -9.35 0.06
CA GLY A 174 8.65 -8.25 -0.90
C GLY A 174 8.00 -8.70 -2.20
N ARG A 175 8.69 -8.45 -3.32
CA ARG A 175 8.13 -8.48 -4.67
C ARG A 175 7.37 -9.77 -5.00
N PRO A 176 6.06 -9.73 -5.34
CA PRO A 176 5.32 -10.90 -5.80
C PRO A 176 5.76 -11.33 -7.19
N THR A 177 5.64 -12.63 -7.47
CA THR A 177 5.93 -13.21 -8.77
C THR A 177 4.77 -12.93 -9.72
N VAL A 178 5.05 -12.15 -10.77
CA VAL A 178 4.13 -11.93 -11.90
C VAL A 178 4.31 -13.05 -12.90
N ILE A 179 3.21 -13.69 -13.31
CA ILE A 179 3.21 -14.71 -14.37
C ILE A 179 3.06 -13.98 -15.71
N PRO A 180 4.00 -14.13 -16.66
CA PRO A 180 3.84 -13.56 -17.99
C PRO A 180 2.73 -14.32 -18.72
N MET A 181 1.61 -13.65 -18.98
CA MET A 181 0.49 -14.18 -19.76
C MET A 181 -0.26 -13.02 -20.44
N PRO A 182 -0.73 -13.20 -21.68
CA PRO A 182 -1.59 -12.23 -22.34
C PRO A 182 -2.78 -11.87 -21.46
N ASN A 183 -3.14 -10.58 -21.45
CA ASN A 183 -4.22 -10.03 -20.63
C ASN A 183 -4.02 -10.21 -19.11
N GLY A 184 -2.81 -10.50 -18.63
CA GLY A 184 -2.54 -10.78 -17.20
C GLY A 184 -2.73 -9.62 -16.21
N LEU A 185 -3.18 -8.45 -16.67
CA LEU A 185 -3.47 -7.26 -15.84
C LEU A 185 -4.84 -6.63 -16.16
N VAL A 186 -5.73 -7.32 -16.89
CA VAL A 186 -7.09 -6.81 -17.16
C VAL A 186 -7.95 -6.80 -15.89
N PRO A 187 -9.04 -6.02 -15.84
CA PRO A 187 -9.97 -6.03 -14.71
C PRO A 187 -10.46 -7.44 -14.40
N GLY A 188 -10.41 -7.80 -13.13
CA GLY A 188 -10.65 -9.17 -12.65
C GLY A 188 -9.37 -9.92 -12.30
N VAL A 189 -8.21 -9.53 -12.83
CA VAL A 189 -6.91 -10.14 -12.46
C VAL A 189 -6.23 -9.33 -11.35
N ARG A 190 -5.80 -10.00 -10.27
CA ARG A 190 -5.01 -9.40 -9.18
C ARG A 190 -3.90 -10.34 -8.72
N MET A 191 -2.87 -9.76 -8.10
CA MET A 191 -1.95 -10.57 -7.29
C MET A 191 -2.63 -10.94 -5.96
N ALA A 192 -2.32 -12.10 -5.41
CA ALA A 192 -2.84 -12.51 -4.11
C ALA A 192 -2.44 -11.55 -2.99
N SER A 193 -1.24 -10.96 -3.07
CA SER A 193 -0.80 -9.92 -2.13
C SER A 193 -1.62 -8.64 -2.22
N ASP A 194 -2.10 -8.25 -3.41
CA ASP A 194 -3.01 -7.11 -3.57
C ASP A 194 -4.34 -7.42 -2.87
N PHE A 195 -4.95 -8.56 -3.22
CA PHE A 195 -6.23 -8.99 -2.66
C PHE A 195 -6.21 -9.12 -1.13
N LEU A 196 -5.29 -9.91 -0.57
CA LEU A 196 -5.23 -10.15 0.87
C LEU A 196 -4.91 -8.88 1.65
N MET A 197 -3.96 -8.06 1.17
CA MET A 197 -3.65 -6.79 1.83
C MET A 197 -4.80 -5.81 1.73
N ALA A 198 -5.53 -5.75 0.61
CA ALA A 198 -6.70 -4.91 0.49
C ALA A 198 -7.81 -5.37 1.44
N LEU A 199 -8.13 -6.66 1.45
CA LEU A 199 -9.15 -7.23 2.32
C LEU A 199 -8.88 -6.91 3.79
N GLN A 200 -7.64 -7.12 4.21
CA GLN A 200 -7.23 -6.99 5.60
C GLN A 200 -6.93 -5.51 5.94
N LEU A 201 -5.97 -4.84 5.32
CA LEU A 201 -5.54 -3.49 5.75
C LEU A 201 -6.61 -2.41 5.63
N THR A 202 -7.59 -2.57 4.75
CA THR A 202 -8.72 -1.63 4.62
C THR A 202 -9.96 -2.08 5.37
N GLY A 203 -9.96 -3.32 5.90
CA GLY A 203 -11.12 -3.95 6.51
C GLY A 203 -12.28 -4.10 5.52
N ALA A 204 -12.02 -4.43 4.25
CA ALA A 204 -13.07 -4.51 3.22
C ALA A 204 -14.16 -5.54 3.57
N ALA A 205 -13.79 -6.60 4.29
CA ALA A 205 -14.69 -7.62 4.84
C ALA A 205 -15.60 -7.10 5.98
N LYS A 206 -15.39 -5.89 6.50
CA LYS A 206 -16.28 -5.31 7.51
C LYS A 206 -17.51 -4.73 6.82
N THR A 207 -18.68 -5.03 7.35
CA THR A 207 -19.97 -4.45 6.91
C THR A 207 -19.96 -2.91 7.01
N ALA A 208 -19.33 -2.39 8.07
CA ALA A 208 -19.21 -0.96 8.33
C ALA A 208 -18.15 -0.24 7.47
N SER A 209 -17.29 -0.95 6.73
CA SER A 209 -16.19 -0.33 5.98
C SER A 209 -16.66 0.32 4.68
N ILE A 210 -16.02 1.44 4.33
CA ILE A 210 -16.20 2.14 3.05
C ILE A 210 -15.21 1.68 1.97
N ALA A 211 -14.32 0.74 2.29
CA ALA A 211 -13.30 0.27 1.37
C ALA A 211 -13.88 -0.47 0.16
N ASN A 212 -13.18 -0.35 -0.97
CA ASN A 212 -13.62 -0.88 -2.26
C ASN A 212 -12.76 -2.08 -2.69
N LEU A 213 -13.38 -3.25 -2.78
CA LEU A 213 -12.72 -4.47 -3.25
C LEU A 213 -13.73 -5.33 -4.02
N THR A 214 -13.69 -5.25 -5.34
CA THR A 214 -14.56 -6.04 -6.20
C THR A 214 -13.99 -7.44 -6.40
N VAL A 215 -14.80 -8.46 -6.10
CA VAL A 215 -14.62 -9.87 -6.49
C VAL A 215 -15.87 -10.35 -7.21
N ARG A 216 -15.72 -11.12 -8.27
CA ARG A 216 -16.83 -11.74 -9.04
C ARG A 216 -16.61 -13.25 -9.13
N LEU A 217 -17.66 -14.04 -8.95
CA LEU A 217 -17.62 -15.51 -9.10
C LEU A 217 -17.91 -15.89 -10.55
N PRO A 218 -17.31 -16.95 -11.12
CA PRO A 218 -16.32 -17.83 -10.49
C PRO A 218 -14.95 -17.18 -10.29
N VAL A 219 -14.22 -17.66 -9.28
CA VAL A 219 -12.83 -17.25 -8.99
C VAL A 219 -11.87 -18.39 -9.33
N VAL A 220 -10.74 -18.05 -9.97
CA VAL A 220 -9.60 -18.95 -10.13
C VAL A 220 -8.37 -18.40 -9.41
N VAL A 221 -7.78 -19.20 -8.52
CA VAL A 221 -6.53 -18.85 -7.82
C VAL A 221 -5.37 -19.63 -8.42
N ILE A 222 -4.34 -18.96 -8.91
CA ILE A 222 -3.15 -19.61 -9.49
C ILE A 222 -2.10 -19.81 -8.39
N GLY A 223 -1.82 -21.06 -8.01
CA GLY A 223 -0.78 -21.39 -7.03
C GLY A 223 -1.04 -22.68 -6.27
N GLY A 224 -0.09 -23.09 -5.42
CA GLY A 224 -0.21 -24.29 -4.58
C GLY A 224 0.37 -24.14 -3.17
N GLY A 225 0.79 -22.93 -2.79
CA GLY A 225 1.27 -22.62 -1.44
C GLY A 225 0.13 -22.20 -0.51
N LEU A 226 0.46 -21.96 0.77
CA LEU A 226 -0.53 -21.50 1.76
C LEU A 226 -1.20 -20.18 1.37
N THR A 227 -0.49 -19.28 0.70
CA THR A 227 -1.08 -18.05 0.15
C THR A 227 -2.21 -18.35 -0.83
N ALA A 228 -2.13 -19.43 -1.63
CA ALA A 228 -3.20 -19.81 -2.54
C ALA A 228 -4.43 -20.32 -1.78
N ILE A 229 -4.21 -21.10 -0.71
CA ILE A 229 -5.28 -21.55 0.19
C ILE A 229 -5.97 -20.35 0.85
N ASP A 230 -5.21 -19.47 1.51
CA ASP A 230 -5.72 -18.27 2.16
C ASP A 230 -6.48 -17.38 1.16
N THR A 231 -5.94 -17.20 -0.04
CA THR A 231 -6.60 -16.40 -1.08
C THR A 231 -7.93 -17.02 -1.52
N ALA A 232 -7.98 -18.35 -1.67
CA ALA A 232 -9.17 -19.06 -2.11
C ALA A 232 -10.28 -18.99 -1.05
N THR A 233 -9.97 -19.36 0.19
CA THR A 233 -10.94 -19.36 1.30
C THR A 233 -11.47 -17.95 1.58
N GLU A 234 -10.58 -16.95 1.62
CA GLU A 234 -10.98 -15.56 1.83
C GLU A 234 -11.82 -15.00 0.68
N SER A 235 -11.51 -15.34 -0.57
CA SER A 235 -12.31 -14.89 -1.71
C SER A 235 -13.73 -15.46 -1.69
N LEU A 236 -13.88 -16.72 -1.29
CA LEU A 236 -15.19 -17.38 -1.13
C LEU A 236 -15.97 -16.78 0.04
N ALA A 237 -15.33 -16.58 1.19
CA ALA A 237 -15.95 -16.02 2.40
C ALA A 237 -16.32 -14.53 2.24
N TYR A 238 -15.49 -13.76 1.54
CA TYR A 238 -15.73 -12.34 1.29
C TYR A 238 -16.90 -12.09 0.34
N TYR A 239 -17.13 -12.98 -0.63
CA TYR A 239 -18.12 -12.75 -1.68
C TYR A 239 -19.54 -12.46 -1.15
N PRO A 240 -20.13 -13.27 -0.23
CA PRO A 240 -21.40 -12.93 0.41
C PRO A 240 -21.41 -11.56 1.09
N VAL A 241 -20.35 -11.23 1.81
CA VAL A 241 -20.27 -9.99 2.60
C VAL A 241 -20.32 -8.76 1.70
N GLN A 242 -19.57 -8.75 0.59
CA GLN A 242 -19.61 -7.62 -0.34
C GLN A 242 -20.97 -7.45 -1.01
N VAL A 243 -21.65 -8.53 -1.42
CA VAL A 243 -22.92 -8.41 -2.16
C VAL A 243 -24.07 -8.07 -1.23
N GLU A 244 -24.06 -8.56 0.02
CA GLU A 244 -25.01 -8.14 1.06
C GLU A 244 -24.80 -6.65 1.42
N LYS A 245 -23.54 -6.22 1.61
CA LYS A 245 -23.21 -4.80 1.85
C LYS A 245 -23.64 -3.91 0.69
N PHE A 246 -23.34 -4.32 -0.55
CA PHE A 246 -23.73 -3.59 -1.76
C PHE A 246 -25.25 -3.48 -1.87
N LEU A 247 -25.97 -4.60 -1.69
CA LEU A 247 -27.43 -4.63 -1.75
C LEU A 247 -28.05 -3.71 -0.70
N SER A 248 -27.60 -3.78 0.55
CA SER A 248 -28.12 -2.95 1.63
C SER A 248 -27.96 -1.46 1.31
N ARG A 249 -26.77 -1.03 0.90
CA ARG A 249 -26.51 0.38 0.52
C ARG A 249 -27.35 0.80 -0.68
N TYR A 250 -27.43 -0.06 -1.69
CA TYR A 250 -28.22 0.19 -2.89
C TYR A 250 -29.71 0.36 -2.58
N GLU A 251 -30.31 -0.55 -1.82
CA GLU A 251 -31.75 -0.46 -1.49
C GLU A 251 -32.06 0.76 -0.63
N THR A 252 -31.20 1.11 0.34
CA THR A 252 -31.35 2.36 1.12
C THR A 252 -31.25 3.59 0.23
N LEU A 253 -30.22 3.70 -0.61
CA LEU A 253 -30.06 4.86 -1.49
C LEU A 253 -31.18 4.98 -2.53
N VAL A 254 -31.70 3.85 -3.04
CA VAL A 254 -32.83 3.85 -3.97
C VAL A 254 -34.12 4.30 -3.27
N ALA A 255 -34.33 3.90 -2.01
CA ALA A 255 -35.47 4.36 -1.22
C ALA A 255 -35.43 5.88 -0.98
N GLU A 256 -34.23 6.45 -0.83
CA GLU A 256 -34.03 7.87 -0.53
C GLU A 256 -33.96 8.77 -1.78
N ARG A 257 -33.33 8.31 -2.87
CA ARG A 257 -32.99 9.12 -4.05
C ARG A 257 -33.66 8.66 -5.35
N GLY A 258 -34.30 7.50 -5.35
CA GLY A 258 -34.85 6.87 -6.54
C GLY A 258 -33.80 6.09 -7.35
N LYS A 259 -34.29 5.09 -8.11
CA LYS A 259 -33.45 4.16 -8.87
C LYS A 259 -32.63 4.83 -9.97
N GLU A 260 -33.20 5.80 -10.66
CA GLU A 260 -32.55 6.49 -11.77
C GLU A 260 -31.35 7.31 -11.29
N ALA A 261 -31.51 8.05 -10.18
CA ALA A 261 -30.43 8.84 -9.59
C ALA A 261 -29.25 7.99 -9.12
N VAL A 262 -29.52 6.86 -8.45
CA VAL A 262 -28.45 5.96 -7.96
C VAL A 262 -27.66 5.34 -9.11
N ARG A 263 -28.31 5.12 -10.26
CA ARG A 263 -27.73 4.44 -11.42
C ARG A 263 -27.19 5.39 -12.48
N ALA A 264 -27.37 6.70 -12.33
CA ALA A 264 -27.10 7.68 -13.39
C ALA A 264 -25.65 7.72 -13.87
N GLU A 265 -24.68 7.48 -12.98
CA GLU A 265 -23.25 7.48 -13.33
C GLU A 265 -22.74 6.09 -13.81
N TRP A 266 -23.58 5.06 -13.85
CA TRP A 266 -23.16 3.71 -14.25
C TRP A 266 -23.07 3.56 -15.77
N ASN A 267 -22.01 2.93 -16.24
CA ASN A 267 -21.88 2.45 -17.61
C ASN A 267 -22.43 1.02 -17.74
N ASP A 268 -22.45 0.47 -18.96
CA ASP A 268 -23.04 -0.85 -19.25
C ASP A 268 -22.42 -1.99 -18.42
N VAL A 269 -21.09 -2.01 -18.29
CA VAL A 269 -20.41 -3.05 -17.49
C VAL A 269 -20.72 -2.91 -16.00
N GLU A 270 -20.82 -1.70 -15.47
CA GLU A 270 -21.20 -1.45 -14.08
C GLU A 270 -22.66 -1.81 -13.82
N HIS A 271 -23.54 -1.60 -14.80
CA HIS A 271 -24.93 -2.06 -14.73
C HIS A 271 -25.02 -3.57 -14.62
N GLU A 272 -24.21 -4.32 -15.37
CA GLU A 272 -24.17 -5.78 -15.32
C GLU A 272 -23.63 -6.30 -14.00
N ILE A 273 -22.51 -5.75 -13.52
CA ILE A 273 -21.93 -6.16 -12.23
C ILE A 273 -22.88 -5.81 -11.08
N ALA A 274 -23.50 -4.62 -11.10
CA ALA A 274 -24.48 -4.24 -10.08
C ALA A 274 -25.72 -5.15 -10.10
N ALA A 275 -26.19 -5.55 -11.30
CA ALA A 275 -27.30 -6.48 -11.43
C ALA A 275 -26.96 -7.86 -10.85
N GLU A 276 -25.75 -8.38 -11.13
CA GLU A 276 -25.22 -9.60 -10.52
C GLU A 276 -25.22 -9.50 -8.99
N PHE A 277 -24.60 -8.45 -8.43
CA PHE A 277 -24.49 -8.26 -6.99
C PHE A 277 -25.84 -8.13 -6.30
N ILE A 278 -26.78 -7.39 -6.89
CA ILE A 278 -28.15 -7.24 -6.37
C ILE A 278 -28.87 -8.60 -6.39
N ALA A 279 -28.76 -9.36 -7.48
CA ALA A 279 -29.38 -10.67 -7.60
C ALA A 279 -28.84 -11.65 -6.56
N HIS A 280 -27.52 -11.73 -6.42
CA HIS A 280 -26.85 -12.63 -5.48
C HIS A 280 -27.10 -12.23 -4.03
N GLY A 281 -27.05 -10.93 -3.70
CA GLY A 281 -27.39 -10.42 -2.37
C GLY A 281 -28.84 -10.77 -1.98
N ARG A 282 -29.79 -10.68 -2.93
CA ARG A 282 -31.19 -11.06 -2.68
C ARG A 282 -31.34 -12.56 -2.47
N ALA A 283 -30.65 -13.38 -3.26
CA ALA A 283 -30.67 -14.83 -3.10
C ALA A 283 -30.12 -15.25 -1.72
N ILE A 284 -29.00 -14.65 -1.29
CA ILE A 284 -28.42 -14.90 0.04
C ILE A 284 -29.40 -14.48 1.15
N ARG A 285 -29.98 -13.27 1.06
CA ARG A 285 -30.98 -12.81 2.04
C ARG A 285 -32.16 -13.78 2.14
N THR A 286 -32.74 -14.18 1.02
CA THR A 286 -33.86 -15.14 0.96
C THR A 286 -33.49 -16.49 1.58
N GLU A 287 -32.29 -16.99 1.30
CA GLU A 287 -31.81 -18.25 1.88
C GLU A 287 -31.59 -18.14 3.39
N ARG A 288 -31.02 -17.04 3.88
CA ARG A 288 -30.89 -16.81 5.34
C ARG A 288 -32.25 -16.74 6.03
N GLU A 289 -33.23 -16.08 5.42
CA GLU A 289 -34.60 -16.00 5.95
C GLU A 289 -35.28 -17.38 5.96
N THR A 290 -35.14 -18.14 4.87
CA THR A 290 -35.68 -19.50 4.73
C THR A 290 -35.05 -20.44 5.75
N ALA A 291 -33.73 -20.43 5.88
CA ALA A 291 -32.99 -21.22 6.85
C ALA A 291 -33.41 -20.91 8.29
N ARG A 292 -33.63 -19.62 8.61
CA ARG A 292 -34.16 -19.20 9.93
C ARG A 292 -35.57 -19.74 10.18
N ARG A 293 -36.47 -19.68 9.18
CA ARG A 293 -37.83 -20.23 9.28
C ARG A 293 -37.84 -21.74 9.45
N GLU A 294 -36.91 -22.43 8.82
CA GLU A 294 -36.78 -23.89 8.85
C GLU A 294 -35.93 -24.42 10.02
N GLY A 295 -35.30 -23.53 10.82
CA GLY A 295 -34.46 -23.93 11.95
C GLY A 295 -33.16 -24.63 11.54
N ARG A 296 -32.60 -24.32 10.37
CA ARG A 296 -31.37 -24.91 9.83
C ARG A 296 -30.30 -23.84 9.53
N PRO A 297 -29.02 -24.21 9.40
CA PRO A 297 -28.00 -23.33 8.84
C PRO A 297 -28.32 -22.93 7.39
N PRO A 298 -27.94 -21.71 6.96
CA PRO A 298 -28.10 -21.29 5.57
C PRO A 298 -27.15 -22.07 4.66
N ARG A 299 -27.67 -22.53 3.53
CA ARG A 299 -26.96 -23.29 2.50
C ARG A 299 -26.26 -22.34 1.52
N LEU A 300 -25.39 -21.49 2.05
CA LEU A 300 -24.66 -20.52 1.21
C LEU A 300 -23.66 -21.20 0.27
N ALA A 301 -23.07 -22.31 0.68
CA ALA A 301 -22.15 -23.07 -0.16
C ALA A 301 -22.80 -23.52 -1.47
N GLU A 302 -24.07 -23.97 -1.45
CA GLU A 302 -24.80 -24.39 -2.66
C GLU A 302 -25.03 -23.20 -3.62
N LEU A 303 -25.33 -22.02 -3.09
CA LEU A 303 -25.47 -20.81 -3.91
C LEU A 303 -24.14 -20.41 -4.56
N LEU A 304 -23.06 -20.38 -3.76
CA LEU A 304 -21.73 -19.99 -4.24
C LEU A 304 -21.21 -20.99 -5.28
N ASP A 305 -21.43 -22.28 -5.06
CA ASP A 305 -21.10 -23.36 -6.01
C ASP A 305 -21.89 -23.21 -7.32
N GLY A 306 -23.19 -22.90 -7.23
CA GLY A 306 -24.06 -22.60 -8.36
C GLY A 306 -23.66 -21.36 -9.17
N TRP A 307 -22.93 -20.43 -8.56
CA TRP A 307 -22.29 -19.28 -9.24
C TRP A 307 -20.85 -19.56 -9.69
N GLY A 308 -20.44 -20.82 -9.64
CA GLY A 308 -19.16 -21.32 -10.14
C GLY A 308 -18.07 -21.47 -9.08
N GLY A 309 -18.27 -20.94 -7.86
CA GLY A 309 -17.38 -21.14 -6.71
C GLY A 309 -15.94 -20.67 -6.92
N VAL A 310 -15.01 -21.30 -6.20
CA VAL A 310 -13.57 -20.98 -6.25
C VAL A 310 -12.75 -22.22 -6.57
N THR A 311 -11.85 -22.09 -7.53
CA THR A 311 -10.94 -23.17 -7.94
C THR A 311 -9.48 -22.73 -7.84
N ILE A 312 -8.65 -23.54 -7.16
CA ILE A 312 -7.20 -23.39 -7.17
C ILE A 312 -6.62 -24.16 -8.35
N ALA A 313 -5.98 -23.46 -9.28
CA ALA A 313 -5.25 -24.06 -10.39
C ALA A 313 -3.75 -24.18 -10.05
N TYR A 314 -3.22 -25.39 -10.10
CA TYR A 314 -1.83 -25.67 -9.78
C TYR A 314 -1.14 -26.49 -10.87
N ARG A 315 0.06 -26.05 -11.26
CA ARG A 315 0.86 -26.65 -12.35
C ARG A 315 1.41 -28.05 -12.06
N ARG A 316 1.33 -28.53 -10.82
CA ARG A 316 1.76 -29.88 -10.41
C ARG A 316 0.59 -30.61 -9.75
N ARG A 317 0.86 -31.81 -9.23
CA ARG A 317 -0.11 -32.53 -8.42
C ARG A 317 -0.31 -31.84 -7.07
N LEU A 318 -1.49 -31.97 -6.48
CA LEU A 318 -1.82 -31.46 -5.16
C LEU A 318 -0.85 -32.00 -4.11
N VAL A 319 -0.52 -33.30 -4.19
CA VAL A 319 0.42 -33.96 -3.27
C VAL A 319 1.84 -33.41 -3.35
N ASP A 320 2.20 -32.75 -4.46
CA ASP A 320 3.50 -32.07 -4.64
C ASP A 320 3.44 -30.58 -4.27
N SER A 321 2.29 -30.09 -3.80
CA SER A 321 2.10 -28.69 -3.46
C SER A 321 2.73 -28.35 -2.09
N PRO A 322 3.28 -27.13 -1.91
CA PRO A 322 3.77 -26.71 -0.61
C PRO A 322 2.69 -26.67 0.47
N SER A 323 1.44 -26.33 0.11
CA SER A 323 0.32 -26.35 1.07
C SER A 323 0.07 -27.78 1.58
N TYR A 324 0.08 -28.78 0.70
CA TYR A 324 -0.09 -30.18 1.11
C TYR A 324 1.10 -30.72 1.91
N THR A 325 2.33 -30.56 1.40
CA THR A 325 3.53 -31.12 2.02
C THR A 325 3.91 -30.48 3.36
N LEU A 326 3.50 -29.24 3.60
CA LEU A 326 3.80 -28.52 4.84
C LEU A 326 2.61 -28.43 5.80
N ASN A 327 1.37 -28.47 5.31
CA ASN A 327 0.17 -28.25 6.12
C ASN A 327 -1.11 -28.83 5.44
N HIS A 328 -1.11 -30.13 5.16
CA HIS A 328 -2.22 -30.82 4.48
C HIS A 328 -3.60 -30.62 5.14
N GLU A 329 -3.64 -30.35 6.45
CA GLU A 329 -4.87 -30.05 7.19
C GLU A 329 -5.61 -28.84 6.62
N GLU A 330 -4.88 -27.82 6.15
CA GLU A 330 -5.47 -26.60 5.57
C GLU A 330 -6.08 -26.87 4.19
N VAL A 331 -5.48 -27.78 3.43
CA VAL A 331 -6.04 -28.23 2.15
C VAL A 331 -7.37 -28.94 2.41
N ALA A 332 -7.40 -29.86 3.39
CA ALA A 332 -8.61 -30.59 3.75
C ALA A 332 -9.72 -29.62 4.20
N LYS A 333 -9.40 -28.64 5.03
CA LYS A 333 -10.36 -27.63 5.49
C LYS A 333 -10.88 -26.74 4.36
N ALA A 334 -10.01 -26.29 3.45
CA ALA A 334 -10.45 -25.54 2.28
C ALA A 334 -11.40 -26.36 1.39
N MET A 335 -11.14 -27.66 1.21
CA MET A 335 -12.06 -28.53 0.45
C MET A 335 -13.39 -28.76 1.17
N GLU A 336 -13.40 -28.85 2.51
CA GLU A 336 -14.63 -28.89 3.32
C GLU A 336 -15.49 -27.61 3.13
N GLU A 337 -14.85 -26.46 2.89
CA GLU A 337 -15.52 -25.19 2.57
C GLU A 337 -16.02 -25.09 1.12
N GLY A 338 -15.71 -26.07 0.27
CA GLY A 338 -16.13 -26.10 -1.14
C GLY A 338 -15.08 -25.58 -2.14
N ILE A 339 -13.84 -25.33 -1.69
CA ILE A 339 -12.75 -24.95 -2.60
C ILE A 339 -12.34 -26.16 -3.45
N ARG A 340 -12.28 -25.97 -4.77
CA ARG A 340 -11.87 -27.03 -5.73
C ARG A 340 -10.39 -26.90 -6.05
N PHE A 341 -9.73 -28.02 -6.35
CA PHE A 341 -8.32 -28.04 -6.74
C PHE A 341 -8.17 -28.67 -8.13
N ALA A 342 -7.59 -27.93 -9.06
CA ALA A 342 -7.34 -28.36 -10.43
C ALA A 342 -5.83 -28.54 -10.64
N GLU A 343 -5.41 -29.80 -10.74
CA GLU A 343 -4.01 -30.21 -10.81
C GLU A 343 -3.46 -30.23 -12.24
N LEU A 344 -2.13 -30.14 -12.35
CA LEU A 344 -1.40 -30.22 -13.62
C LEU A 344 -1.82 -29.17 -14.66
N LEU A 345 -2.25 -27.99 -14.20
CA LEU A 345 -2.66 -26.90 -15.08
C LEU A 345 -1.69 -25.72 -14.98
N THR A 346 -1.10 -25.35 -16.12
CA THR A 346 -0.21 -24.18 -16.23
C THR A 346 -0.96 -23.04 -16.94
N PRO A 347 -1.04 -21.83 -16.35
CA PRO A 347 -1.73 -20.71 -16.98
C PRO A 347 -1.06 -20.29 -18.29
N ALA A 348 -1.87 -19.99 -19.31
CA ALA A 348 -1.43 -19.61 -20.65
C ALA A 348 -1.87 -18.19 -21.02
N ALA A 349 -3.16 -17.85 -20.85
CA ALA A 349 -3.71 -16.53 -21.19
C ALA A 349 -5.01 -16.26 -20.41
N VAL A 350 -5.38 -14.99 -20.27
CA VAL A 350 -6.69 -14.59 -19.72
C VAL A 350 -7.66 -14.33 -20.87
N GLU A 351 -8.79 -15.04 -20.84
CA GLU A 351 -9.94 -14.82 -21.71
C GLU A 351 -10.67 -13.55 -21.26
N VAL A 352 -11.04 -12.69 -22.22
CA VAL A 352 -11.70 -11.42 -21.94
C VAL A 352 -13.09 -11.35 -22.54
N ASP A 353 -14.01 -10.70 -21.84
CA ASP A 353 -15.36 -10.42 -22.32
C ASP A 353 -15.42 -9.23 -23.29
N ARG A 354 -16.64 -8.87 -23.72
CA ARG A 354 -16.91 -7.72 -24.60
C ARG A 354 -16.49 -6.36 -24.03
N PHE A 355 -16.24 -6.27 -22.72
CA PHE A 355 -15.77 -5.07 -22.03
C PHE A 355 -14.27 -5.10 -21.72
N GLY A 356 -13.57 -6.17 -22.13
CA GLY A 356 -12.15 -6.36 -21.83
C GLY A 356 -11.88 -6.76 -20.38
N GLN A 357 -12.86 -7.32 -19.66
CA GLN A 357 -12.70 -7.87 -18.31
C GLN A 357 -12.47 -9.38 -18.36
N ALA A 358 -11.87 -9.96 -17.31
CA ALA A 358 -11.67 -11.39 -17.22
C ALA A 358 -13.01 -12.16 -17.32
N ALA A 359 -13.06 -13.13 -18.22
CA ALA A 359 -14.16 -14.07 -18.41
C ALA A 359 -13.73 -15.53 -18.16
N GLY A 360 -12.43 -15.82 -18.28
CA GLY A 360 -11.86 -17.14 -18.07
C GLY A 360 -10.34 -17.13 -18.04
N LEU A 361 -9.78 -18.26 -17.66
CA LEU A 361 -8.34 -18.52 -17.68
C LEU A 361 -8.07 -19.72 -18.59
N TRP A 362 -7.31 -19.49 -19.66
CA TRP A 362 -6.75 -20.56 -20.48
C TRP A 362 -5.55 -21.16 -19.75
N LEU A 363 -5.55 -22.49 -19.64
CA LEU A 363 -4.49 -23.29 -19.04
C LEU A 363 -4.08 -24.40 -20.00
N THR A 364 -2.89 -24.94 -19.77
CA THR A 364 -2.37 -26.10 -20.49
C THR A 364 -2.15 -27.26 -19.53
N ARG A 365 -2.55 -28.46 -19.96
CA ARG A 365 -2.30 -29.72 -19.25
C ARG A 365 -1.28 -30.56 -20.03
N PRO A 366 -0.23 -31.08 -19.38
CA PRO A 366 0.68 -32.01 -20.02
C PRO A 366 -0.04 -33.28 -20.47
N THR A 367 0.19 -33.71 -21.72
CA THR A 367 -0.28 -34.99 -22.24
C THR A 367 0.75 -36.10 -21.96
N PRO A 368 0.35 -37.39 -21.91
CA PRO A 368 1.25 -38.48 -21.52
C PRO A 368 2.41 -38.76 -22.50
N GLY A 369 2.29 -38.32 -23.76
CA GLY A 369 3.30 -38.58 -24.80
C GLY A 369 4.26 -37.39 -24.97
N PRO A 370 5.59 -37.62 -25.10
CA PRO A 370 6.58 -36.55 -25.21
C PRO A 370 6.42 -35.65 -26.46
N ASP A 371 5.75 -36.14 -27.50
CA ASP A 371 5.52 -35.43 -28.76
C ASP A 371 4.07 -34.93 -28.94
N GLN A 372 3.20 -35.08 -27.94
CA GLN A 372 1.83 -34.59 -28.01
C GLN A 372 1.75 -33.16 -27.50
N ALA A 373 1.03 -32.30 -28.23
CA ALA A 373 0.75 -30.95 -27.76
C ALA A 373 0.00 -31.01 -26.42
N PRO A 374 0.25 -30.06 -25.50
CA PRO A 374 -0.51 -29.98 -24.26
C PRO A 374 -1.99 -29.72 -24.56
N GLU A 375 -2.88 -30.30 -23.76
CA GLU A 375 -4.31 -30.08 -23.85
C GLU A 375 -4.64 -28.68 -23.33
N GLU A 376 -5.38 -27.89 -24.10
CA GLU A 376 -5.88 -26.59 -23.67
C GLU A 376 -7.17 -26.75 -22.84
N VAL A 377 -7.20 -26.09 -21.69
CA VAL A 377 -8.30 -26.13 -20.73
C VAL A 377 -8.72 -24.70 -20.41
N LEU A 378 -10.00 -24.39 -20.59
CA LEU A 378 -10.57 -23.11 -20.17
C LEU A 378 -11.32 -23.29 -18.85
N LEU A 379 -10.92 -22.55 -17.81
CA LEU A 379 -11.70 -22.40 -16.59
C LEU A 379 -12.43 -21.05 -16.61
N PRO A 380 -13.77 -21.00 -16.54
CA PRO A 380 -14.51 -19.75 -16.38
C PRO A 380 -14.05 -19.01 -15.12
N ALA A 381 -13.83 -17.70 -15.23
CA ALA A 381 -13.30 -16.88 -14.14
C ALA A 381 -13.58 -15.39 -14.38
N HIS A 382 -14.39 -14.78 -13.52
CA HIS A 382 -14.53 -13.32 -13.48
C HIS A 382 -13.51 -12.67 -12.54
N THR A 383 -12.89 -13.45 -11.67
CA THR A 383 -11.77 -13.02 -10.83
C THR A 383 -10.65 -14.05 -10.87
N ILE A 384 -9.43 -13.60 -11.15
CA ILE A 384 -8.22 -14.43 -11.23
C ILE A 384 -7.20 -13.87 -10.23
N LEU A 385 -6.78 -14.68 -9.27
CA LEU A 385 -5.87 -14.27 -8.18
C LEU A 385 -4.54 -15.03 -8.27
N VAL A 386 -3.45 -14.30 -8.50
CA VAL A 386 -2.11 -14.88 -8.73
C VAL A 386 -1.35 -15.04 -7.41
N ALA A 387 -1.23 -16.28 -6.93
CA ALA A 387 -0.51 -16.67 -5.71
C ALA A 387 0.77 -17.47 -6.03
N ALA A 388 1.60 -16.94 -6.94
CA ALA A 388 2.81 -17.60 -7.45
C ALA A 388 4.05 -17.47 -6.54
N GLY A 389 3.87 -16.99 -5.30
CA GLY A 389 4.95 -16.75 -4.33
C GLY A 389 5.61 -15.37 -4.45
N THR A 390 6.44 -15.04 -3.46
CA THR A 390 7.09 -13.72 -3.30
C THR A 390 8.61 -13.87 -3.20
N GLN A 391 9.32 -12.77 -3.40
CA GLN A 391 10.76 -12.64 -3.16
C GLN A 391 11.01 -11.93 -1.83
N PRO A 392 12.21 -12.04 -1.22
CA PRO A 392 12.58 -11.21 -0.07
C PRO A 392 12.46 -9.71 -0.36
N ASN A 393 12.11 -8.89 0.64
CA ASN A 393 12.07 -7.44 0.49
C ASN A 393 13.49 -6.84 0.50
N THR A 394 14.15 -6.88 -0.66
CA THR A 394 15.50 -6.33 -0.87
C THR A 394 15.51 -4.99 -1.62
N VAL A 395 14.38 -4.28 -1.64
CA VAL A 395 14.21 -2.98 -2.32
C VAL A 395 15.31 -1.99 -1.94
N LEU A 396 15.70 -1.99 -0.66
CA LEU A 396 16.75 -1.12 -0.12
C LEU A 396 18.09 -1.27 -0.86
N GLY A 397 18.43 -2.46 -1.37
CA GLY A 397 19.66 -2.65 -2.14
C GLY A 397 19.71 -1.88 -3.46
N ARG A 398 18.56 -1.45 -3.99
CA ARG A 398 18.47 -0.54 -5.16
C ARG A 398 18.32 0.92 -4.76
N GLU A 399 17.78 1.22 -3.59
CA GLU A 399 17.59 2.60 -3.12
C GLU A 399 18.83 3.16 -2.40
N ASP A 400 19.63 2.29 -1.77
CA ASP A 400 20.83 2.65 -1.02
C ASP A 400 21.98 1.66 -1.33
N PRO A 401 22.48 1.65 -2.58
CA PRO A 401 23.57 0.77 -2.98
C PRO A 401 24.91 1.12 -2.31
N ALA A 402 25.01 2.29 -1.65
CA ALA A 402 26.20 2.70 -0.92
C ALA A 402 26.36 1.94 0.41
N ASN A 403 25.27 1.68 1.11
CA ASN A 403 25.29 0.96 2.39
C ASN A 403 24.98 -0.54 2.26
N ILE A 404 24.28 -0.94 1.20
CA ILE A 404 23.75 -2.30 1.05
C ILE A 404 24.20 -2.92 -0.26
N THR A 405 24.64 -4.17 -0.20
CA THR A 405 24.96 -4.97 -1.37
C THR A 405 24.10 -6.23 -1.42
N LEU A 406 23.66 -6.61 -2.61
CA LEU A 406 22.87 -7.83 -2.84
C LEU A 406 23.76 -9.02 -3.22
N ASP A 407 23.30 -10.22 -2.86
CA ASP A 407 23.79 -11.51 -3.34
C ASP A 407 22.60 -12.33 -3.86
N GLY A 408 22.45 -12.34 -5.18
CA GLY A 408 21.26 -12.85 -5.86
C GLY A 408 20.00 -12.08 -5.42
N ARG A 409 19.08 -12.77 -4.75
CA ARG A 409 17.80 -12.20 -4.27
C ARG A 409 17.83 -11.75 -2.80
N HIS A 410 18.94 -11.95 -2.09
CA HIS A 410 19.08 -11.63 -0.67
C HIS A 410 20.12 -10.53 -0.48
N PHE A 411 20.18 -9.96 0.73
CA PHE A 411 21.30 -9.13 1.13
C PHE A 411 22.57 -9.97 1.27
N ARG A 412 23.73 -9.42 0.90
CA ARG A 412 25.02 -10.07 1.11
C ARG A 412 25.27 -10.21 2.61
N ALA A 413 25.55 -11.43 3.08
CA ALA A 413 25.88 -11.67 4.47
C ALA A 413 27.36 -11.42 4.76
N LEU A 414 27.66 -10.95 5.96
CA LEU A 414 28.99 -10.71 6.49
C LEU A 414 29.20 -11.51 7.78
N ASP A 415 30.46 -11.82 8.09
CA ASP A 415 30.87 -12.20 9.44
C ASP A 415 31.02 -10.97 10.37
N GLU A 416 31.35 -11.22 11.64
CA GLU A 416 31.51 -10.16 12.64
C GLU A 416 32.77 -9.29 12.45
N ASP A 417 33.61 -9.62 11.47
CA ASP A 417 34.78 -8.82 11.07
C ASP A 417 34.52 -8.05 9.76
N GLY A 418 33.28 -8.13 9.23
CA GLY A 418 32.86 -7.44 8.02
C GLY A 418 33.25 -8.14 6.72
N LYS A 419 33.75 -9.38 6.76
CA LYS A 419 34.11 -10.13 5.55
C LYS A 419 32.88 -10.84 4.99
N PRO A 420 32.72 -10.92 3.64
CA PRO A 420 31.65 -11.69 3.03
C PRO A 420 31.59 -13.13 3.53
N ALA A 421 30.40 -13.59 3.88
CA ALA A 421 30.15 -14.93 4.37
C ALA A 421 28.93 -15.55 3.69
N THR A 422 28.90 -16.87 3.58
CA THR A 422 27.78 -17.60 2.97
C THR A 422 26.91 -18.24 4.05
N PRO A 423 25.63 -17.87 4.19
CA PRO A 423 24.74 -18.51 5.15
C PRO A 423 24.41 -19.97 4.76
N GLN A 424 24.42 -20.88 5.74
CA GLN A 424 23.93 -22.24 5.54
C GLN A 424 22.40 -22.24 5.38
N ARG A 425 21.84 -22.84 4.32
CA ARG A 425 20.39 -22.83 4.04
C ARG A 425 19.60 -23.86 4.86
N VAL A 426 19.73 -23.81 6.18
CA VAL A 426 19.05 -24.68 7.13
C VAL A 426 18.49 -23.87 8.30
N ALA A 427 17.39 -24.33 8.91
CA ALA A 427 16.71 -23.59 9.98
C ALA A 427 17.49 -23.53 11.30
N LYS A 428 18.56 -24.31 11.44
CA LYS A 428 19.46 -24.34 12.60
C LYS A 428 20.91 -24.39 12.10
N PRO A 429 21.45 -23.27 11.60
CA PRO A 429 22.81 -23.26 11.08
C PRO A 429 23.83 -23.36 12.22
N ASP A 430 25.00 -23.92 11.96
CA ASP A 430 26.09 -24.01 12.95
C ASP A 430 26.59 -22.62 13.34
N VAL A 431 26.67 -21.73 12.34
CA VAL A 431 27.07 -20.33 12.49
C VAL A 431 26.01 -19.43 11.88
N VAL A 432 25.44 -18.56 12.70
CA VAL A 432 24.40 -17.60 12.30
C VAL A 432 25.04 -16.36 11.68
N ARG A 433 24.71 -16.05 10.42
CA ARG A 433 25.30 -14.95 9.64
C ARG A 433 24.25 -13.89 9.30
N VAL A 434 23.99 -12.97 10.22
CA VAL A 434 22.89 -11.99 10.09
C VAL A 434 23.35 -10.57 9.78
N LEU A 435 24.66 -10.29 9.71
CA LEU A 435 25.18 -8.96 9.35
C LEU A 435 25.16 -8.79 7.83
N THR A 436 24.85 -7.59 7.35
CA THR A 436 24.92 -7.24 5.92
C THR A 436 25.79 -6.02 5.62
N SER A 437 25.99 -5.15 6.61
CA SER A 437 26.86 -3.99 6.48
C SER A 437 27.58 -3.74 7.81
N LEU A 438 28.85 -3.34 7.72
CA LEU A 438 29.67 -2.94 8.86
C LEU A 438 30.39 -1.64 8.48
N ARG A 439 30.15 -0.57 9.25
CA ARG A 439 30.77 0.74 9.02
C ARG A 439 32.17 0.79 9.64
N PRO A 440 33.03 1.72 9.18
CA PRO A 440 34.36 1.91 9.76
C PRO A 440 34.36 2.23 11.26
N ASP A 441 33.28 2.83 11.77
CA ASP A 441 33.09 3.13 13.20
C ASP A 441 32.55 1.94 14.02
N GLY A 442 32.42 0.76 13.40
CA GLY A 442 31.97 -0.48 14.02
C GLY A 442 30.45 -0.64 14.13
N ARG A 443 29.65 0.39 13.78
CA ARG A 443 28.19 0.26 13.72
C ARG A 443 27.78 -0.61 12.54
N ALA A 444 26.73 -1.40 12.73
CA ALA A 444 26.37 -2.43 11.78
C ALA A 444 24.88 -2.43 11.40
N VAL A 445 24.60 -3.05 10.26
CA VAL A 445 23.27 -3.38 9.77
C VAL A 445 23.13 -4.90 9.71
N SER A 446 22.02 -5.42 10.24
CA SER A 446 21.68 -6.85 10.17
C SER A 446 20.34 -7.08 9.48
N PHE A 447 20.06 -8.32 9.10
CA PHE A 447 18.82 -8.71 8.41
C PHE A 447 18.30 -10.07 8.92
N PHE A 448 16.97 -10.18 9.07
CA PHE A 448 16.31 -11.30 9.72
C PHE A 448 15.03 -11.75 8.99
N GLY A 449 14.53 -12.91 9.40
CA GLY A 449 13.26 -13.44 8.91
C GLY A 449 13.30 -13.81 7.43
N ASP A 450 12.27 -13.42 6.68
CA ASP A 450 12.16 -13.71 5.25
C ASP A 450 13.25 -13.05 4.39
N LEU A 451 13.99 -12.08 4.95
CA LEU A 451 15.16 -11.48 4.30
C LEU A 451 16.36 -12.43 4.28
N HIS A 452 16.39 -13.42 5.17
CA HIS A 452 17.53 -14.31 5.35
C HIS A 452 17.27 -15.68 4.70
N PRO A 453 18.19 -16.21 3.87
CA PRO A 453 17.96 -17.42 3.08
C PRO A 453 17.70 -18.67 3.93
N SER A 454 18.20 -18.72 5.17
CA SER A 454 18.01 -19.84 6.10
C SER A 454 16.69 -19.81 6.86
N PHE A 455 16.08 -18.62 6.99
CA PHE A 455 14.97 -18.36 7.91
C PHE A 455 13.69 -17.89 7.20
N SER A 456 13.65 -17.96 5.87
CA SER A 456 12.51 -17.55 5.08
C SER A 456 11.43 -18.62 4.94
N GLY A 457 10.19 -18.16 4.75
CA GLY A 457 9.06 -18.95 4.26
C GLY A 457 8.01 -19.33 5.29
N ASN A 458 8.28 -19.19 6.60
CA ASN A 458 7.23 -19.33 7.62
C ASN A 458 7.55 -18.56 8.92
N VAL A 459 6.50 -18.34 9.72
CA VAL A 459 6.54 -17.58 10.98
C VAL A 459 7.56 -18.16 11.96
N VAL A 460 7.60 -19.48 12.13
CA VAL A 460 8.50 -20.14 13.10
C VAL A 460 9.96 -19.96 12.71
N LYS A 461 10.29 -20.09 11.42
CA LYS A 461 11.64 -19.82 10.91
C LYS A 461 12.01 -18.35 11.10
N ALA A 462 11.08 -17.43 10.86
CA ALA A 462 11.33 -16.01 11.03
C ALA A 462 11.63 -15.64 12.49
N MET A 463 10.86 -16.17 13.44
CA MET A 463 11.13 -16.04 14.87
C MET A 463 12.46 -16.72 15.25
N GLY A 464 12.70 -17.94 14.72
CA GLY A 464 13.95 -18.67 14.95
C GLY A 464 15.19 -17.91 14.49
N GLY A 465 15.13 -17.23 13.34
CA GLY A 465 16.21 -16.38 12.86
C GLY A 465 16.52 -15.21 13.80
N ALA A 466 15.49 -14.58 14.36
CA ALA A 466 15.67 -13.52 15.36
C ALA A 466 16.24 -14.07 16.69
N THR A 467 15.71 -15.19 17.18
CA THR A 467 16.17 -15.83 18.43
C THR A 467 17.61 -16.36 18.32
N LEU A 468 18.01 -16.90 17.18
CA LEU A 468 19.38 -17.38 16.97
C LEU A 468 20.36 -16.24 16.62
N GLY A 469 19.86 -15.16 16.01
CA GLY A 469 20.70 -14.08 15.51
C GLY A 469 20.86 -12.87 16.45
N TYR A 470 19.96 -12.64 17.41
CA TYR A 470 20.11 -11.52 18.37
C TYR A 470 21.47 -11.53 19.11
N PRO A 471 22.08 -12.68 19.48
CA PRO A 471 23.38 -12.66 20.16
C PRO A 471 24.50 -12.07 19.32
N VAL A 472 24.41 -12.14 17.98
CA VAL A 472 25.36 -11.49 17.07
C VAL A 472 25.26 -9.98 17.22
N VAL A 473 24.04 -9.42 17.22
CA VAL A 473 23.82 -7.98 17.41
C VAL A 473 24.36 -7.52 18.76
N SER A 474 24.06 -8.25 19.84
CA SER A 474 24.55 -7.90 21.18
C SER A 474 26.07 -7.95 21.30
N ARG A 475 26.74 -8.88 20.59
CA ARG A 475 28.22 -8.91 20.51
C ARG A 475 28.79 -7.73 19.73
N MET A 476 28.15 -7.33 18.63
CA MET A 476 28.56 -6.14 17.89
C MET A 476 28.44 -4.88 18.75
N LEU A 477 27.30 -4.71 19.45
CA LEU A 477 27.08 -3.58 20.35
C LEU A 477 28.09 -3.55 21.50
N ALA A 478 28.46 -4.70 22.08
CA ALA A 478 29.45 -4.77 23.16
C ALA A 478 30.86 -4.31 22.77
N ARG A 479 31.16 -4.16 21.47
CA ARG A 479 32.42 -3.61 20.96
C ARG A 479 32.41 -2.08 20.87
N LEU A 480 31.25 -1.46 21.08
CA LEU A 480 31.03 -0.03 20.92
C LEU A 480 30.81 0.65 22.27
N LEU A 481 31.10 1.95 22.32
CA LEU A 481 30.54 2.82 23.34
C LEU A 481 29.12 3.25 22.91
N PRO A 482 28.15 3.34 23.82
CA PRO A 482 26.82 3.86 23.50
C PRO A 482 26.91 5.28 22.93
N SER A 483 26.34 5.49 21.75
CA SER A 483 26.30 6.80 21.10
C SER A 483 25.35 7.75 21.84
N ALA A 484 25.64 9.05 21.84
CA ALA A 484 24.65 10.06 22.20
C ALA A 484 23.55 10.15 21.11
N PRO A 485 22.31 10.56 21.44
CA PRO A 485 21.81 10.91 22.77
C PRO A 485 21.44 9.66 23.60
N SER A 486 21.00 9.86 24.84
CA SER A 486 20.49 8.77 25.66
C SER A 486 19.22 8.13 25.06
N PRO A 487 18.86 6.90 25.45
CA PRO A 487 17.62 6.26 25.00
C PRO A 487 16.35 7.10 25.18
N ALA A 488 16.21 7.79 26.32
CA ALA A 488 15.03 8.60 26.61
C ALA A 488 14.95 9.85 25.73
N GLU A 489 16.07 10.53 25.51
CA GLU A 489 16.17 11.68 24.62
C GLU A 489 15.92 11.27 23.16
N LEU A 490 16.45 10.12 22.72
CA LEU A 490 16.14 9.59 21.39
C LEU A 490 14.66 9.29 21.24
N ALA A 491 14.03 8.64 22.23
CA ALA A 491 12.59 8.36 22.19
C ALA A 491 11.76 9.64 22.05
N ALA A 492 12.02 10.65 22.90
CA ALA A 492 11.33 11.94 22.83
C ALA A 492 11.52 12.64 21.48
N ARG A 493 12.74 12.58 20.93
CA ARG A 493 13.02 13.11 19.59
C ARG A 493 12.24 12.38 18.51
N LEU A 494 12.17 11.05 18.55
CA LEU A 494 11.44 10.25 17.57
C LEU A 494 9.93 10.50 17.66
N ASP A 495 9.37 10.70 18.86
CA ASP A 495 7.96 11.04 19.04
C ASP A 495 7.60 12.38 18.35
N ASP A 496 8.45 13.40 18.42
CA ASP A 496 8.23 14.67 17.69
C ASP A 496 8.44 14.53 16.17
N GLU A 497 9.42 13.72 15.78
CA GLU A 497 9.89 13.64 14.39
C GLU A 497 9.05 12.70 13.50
N LEU A 498 8.47 11.64 14.09
CA LEU A 498 7.82 10.54 13.35
C LEU A 498 6.30 10.48 13.51
N ARG A 499 5.70 11.21 14.46
CA ARG A 499 4.24 11.24 14.65
C ARG A 499 3.62 12.38 13.84
N ALA A 500 2.98 12.02 12.72
CA ALA A 500 2.31 12.98 11.87
C ALA A 500 0.97 13.44 12.47
N ARG A 501 0.70 14.75 12.34
CA ARG A 501 -0.56 15.38 12.75
C ARG A 501 -0.99 16.43 11.75
N VAL A 502 -2.29 16.59 11.57
CA VAL A 502 -2.85 17.64 10.72
C VAL A 502 -2.47 19.00 11.32
N HIS A 503 -1.93 19.88 10.49
CA HIS A 503 -1.67 21.27 10.86
C HIS A 503 -2.88 22.13 10.52
N GLU A 504 -3.35 22.04 9.27
CA GLU A 504 -4.52 22.75 8.77
C GLU A 504 -5.10 22.05 7.54
N VAL A 505 -6.37 22.35 7.24
CA VAL A 505 -7.08 21.93 6.02
C VAL A 505 -7.67 23.18 5.37
N VAL A 506 -7.30 23.43 4.12
CA VAL A 506 -7.67 24.64 3.36
C VAL A 506 -8.45 24.24 2.12
N ARG A 507 -9.68 24.76 1.97
CA ARG A 507 -10.46 24.59 0.74
C ARG A 507 -9.89 25.53 -0.34
N LEU A 508 -9.28 24.98 -1.39
CA LEU A 508 -8.72 25.76 -2.50
C LEU A 508 -9.77 26.04 -3.58
N THR A 509 -10.63 25.08 -3.86
CA THR A 509 -11.74 25.18 -4.83
C THR A 509 -12.94 24.37 -4.30
N PRO A 510 -14.12 24.40 -4.95
CA PRO A 510 -15.26 23.59 -4.52
C PRO A 510 -15.01 22.07 -4.42
N LYS A 511 -13.95 21.56 -5.07
CA LYS A 511 -13.59 20.13 -5.06
C LYS A 511 -12.15 19.85 -4.66
N ILE A 512 -11.38 20.87 -4.28
CA ILE A 512 -9.96 20.70 -3.96
C ILE A 512 -9.70 21.21 -2.56
N VAL A 513 -9.09 20.35 -1.75
CA VAL A 513 -8.59 20.68 -0.42
C VAL A 513 -7.08 20.50 -0.35
N GLU A 514 -6.41 21.42 0.30
CA GLU A 514 -5.02 21.31 0.72
C GLU A 514 -5.01 20.83 2.17
N VAL A 515 -4.37 19.69 2.41
CA VAL A 515 -4.13 19.15 3.76
C VAL A 515 -2.66 19.37 4.09
N VAL A 516 -2.40 20.25 5.05
CA VAL A 516 -1.04 20.50 5.55
C VAL A 516 -0.83 19.66 6.79
N VAL A 517 0.23 18.85 6.78
CA VAL A 517 0.56 17.90 7.84
C VAL A 517 1.91 18.28 8.46
N LYS A 518 1.95 18.35 9.79
CA LYS A 518 3.20 18.44 10.56
C LYS A 518 3.79 17.04 10.66
N ALA A 519 4.80 16.77 9.83
CA ALA A 519 5.50 15.49 9.74
C ALA A 519 7.00 15.77 9.51
N PRO A 520 7.75 16.18 10.55
CA PRO A 520 9.01 16.87 10.37
C PRO A 520 10.08 16.09 9.61
N MET A 521 10.27 14.81 9.94
CA MET A 521 11.27 13.98 9.25
C MET A 521 10.85 13.68 7.80
N ALA A 522 9.57 13.39 7.58
CA ALA A 522 9.01 13.12 6.26
C ALA A 522 9.06 14.34 5.33
N ALA A 523 8.82 15.54 5.87
CA ALA A 523 8.95 16.82 5.17
C ALA A 523 10.40 17.09 4.76
N ARG A 524 11.37 16.97 5.68
CA ARG A 524 12.79 17.21 5.35
C ARG A 524 13.32 16.26 4.28
N ALA A 525 12.87 15.01 4.29
CA ALA A 525 13.23 13.98 3.33
C ALA A 525 12.62 14.19 1.92
N PHE A 526 11.61 15.05 1.79
CA PHE A 526 10.91 15.29 0.51
C PHE A 526 11.85 15.79 -0.60
N LYS A 527 11.66 15.22 -1.78
CA LYS A 527 12.16 15.73 -3.06
C LYS A 527 11.00 15.78 -4.08
N PRO A 528 10.94 16.80 -4.96
CA PRO A 528 9.89 16.93 -5.97
C PRO A 528 9.64 15.65 -6.78
N GLY A 529 8.37 15.39 -7.10
CA GLY A 529 7.90 14.16 -7.76
C GLY A 529 7.57 13.00 -6.82
N GLN A 530 8.07 13.01 -5.58
CA GLN A 530 7.75 11.96 -4.61
C GLN A 530 6.35 12.13 -4.02
N PHE A 531 5.78 11.03 -3.55
CA PHE A 531 4.44 11.01 -2.96
C PHE A 531 4.41 10.30 -1.61
N TYR A 532 3.26 10.42 -0.94
CA TYR A 532 2.98 9.96 0.41
C TYR A 532 1.68 9.17 0.44
N ARG A 533 1.53 8.32 1.44
CA ARG A 533 0.30 7.62 1.80
C ARG A 533 -0.38 8.35 2.97
N LEU A 534 -1.46 9.07 2.71
CA LEU A 534 -2.28 9.70 3.76
C LEU A 534 -3.41 8.76 4.20
N GLN A 535 -3.63 8.64 5.51
CA GLN A 535 -4.74 7.86 6.08
C GLN A 535 -5.10 8.36 7.49
N ASN A 536 -6.37 8.33 7.87
CA ASN A 536 -6.77 8.45 9.28
C ASN A 536 -6.67 7.10 10.03
N TYR A 537 -6.85 7.15 11.35
CA TYR A 537 -6.93 5.98 12.21
C TYR A 537 -8.36 5.48 12.31
N GLU A 538 -8.58 4.16 12.18
CA GLU A 538 -9.91 3.56 12.35
C GLU A 538 -10.43 3.80 13.77
N SER A 539 -9.54 3.75 14.76
CA SER A 539 -9.87 4.01 16.18
C SER A 539 -10.42 5.42 16.45
N PHE A 540 -10.18 6.38 15.55
CA PHE A 540 -10.65 7.76 15.69
C PHE A 540 -11.64 8.16 14.59
N ALA A 541 -11.91 7.28 13.64
CA ALA A 541 -12.81 7.56 12.54
C ALA A 541 -14.25 7.79 13.03
N PRO A 542 -14.95 8.82 12.53
CA PRO A 542 -16.36 9.02 12.83
C PRO A 542 -17.19 7.80 12.44
N ARG A 543 -18.23 7.53 13.24
CA ARG A 543 -19.20 6.46 12.98
C ARG A 543 -20.60 7.03 12.84
N VAL A 544 -21.28 6.68 11.76
CA VAL A 544 -22.64 7.14 11.44
C VAL A 544 -23.34 6.05 10.63
N ASP A 545 -24.61 5.77 10.92
CA ASP A 545 -25.43 4.80 10.19
C ASP A 545 -24.77 3.42 9.98
N GLY A 546 -24.15 2.89 11.04
CA GLY A 546 -23.44 1.62 10.98
C GLY A 546 -22.22 1.63 10.05
N THR A 547 -21.73 2.81 9.66
CA THR A 547 -20.56 3.01 8.79
C THR A 547 -19.43 3.65 9.59
N THR A 548 -18.22 3.14 9.42
CA THR A 548 -17.00 3.76 9.96
C THR A 548 -16.30 4.50 8.83
N LEU A 549 -16.11 5.82 8.98
CA LEU A 549 -15.47 6.69 7.98
C LEU A 549 -13.93 6.61 8.08
N ALA A 550 -13.41 5.37 8.07
CA ALA A 550 -11.98 5.09 8.01
C ALA A 550 -11.53 5.16 6.55
N MET A 551 -10.55 6.02 6.29
CA MET A 551 -9.99 6.24 4.96
C MET A 551 -9.19 5.02 4.50
N GLU A 552 -9.30 4.69 3.22
CA GLU A 552 -8.31 3.91 2.49
C GLU A 552 -6.99 4.71 2.39
N GLY A 553 -5.87 4.05 2.10
CA GLY A 553 -4.60 4.74 1.93
C GLY A 553 -4.59 5.58 0.65
N LEU A 554 -4.54 6.90 0.75
CA LEU A 554 -4.53 7.81 -0.40
C LEU A 554 -3.09 8.11 -0.84
N ALA A 555 -2.78 7.87 -2.12
CA ALA A 555 -1.51 8.26 -2.73
C ALA A 555 -1.59 9.74 -3.08
N LEU A 556 -0.89 10.59 -2.31
CA LEU A 556 -0.90 12.03 -2.49
C LEU A 556 0.52 12.55 -2.67
N THR A 557 0.73 13.31 -3.73
CA THR A 557 2.01 13.95 -3.99
C THR A 557 2.26 15.07 -2.99
N GLY A 558 3.52 15.23 -2.56
CA GLY A 558 3.92 16.43 -1.82
C GLY A 558 3.82 17.64 -2.73
N ALA A 559 2.96 18.60 -2.41
CA ALA A 559 2.74 19.80 -3.20
C ALA A 559 3.76 20.88 -2.82
N ALA A 560 3.85 21.19 -1.52
CA ALA A 560 4.82 22.13 -0.98
C ALA A 560 5.37 21.63 0.36
N VAL A 561 6.56 22.10 0.73
CA VAL A 561 7.19 21.71 1.99
C VAL A 561 7.86 22.91 2.65
N ASP A 562 7.67 23.03 3.95
CA ASP A 562 8.50 23.84 4.83
C ASP A 562 9.36 22.87 5.66
N LYS A 563 10.65 22.81 5.31
CA LYS A 563 11.59 21.87 5.92
C LYS A 563 11.98 22.26 7.34
N GLU A 564 11.96 23.56 7.67
CA GLU A 564 12.31 24.06 9.00
C GLU A 564 11.14 23.87 9.95
N ALA A 565 9.94 24.30 9.54
CA ALA A 565 8.73 24.07 10.30
C ALA A 565 8.28 22.60 10.26
N GLY A 566 8.84 21.76 9.40
CA GLY A 566 8.47 20.35 9.28
C GLY A 566 7.04 20.14 8.79
N LEU A 567 6.55 21.06 7.95
CA LEU A 567 5.21 21.04 7.38
C LEU A 567 5.28 20.54 5.93
N LEU A 568 4.32 19.69 5.57
CA LEU A 568 4.17 19.13 4.24
C LEU A 568 2.74 19.33 3.79
N SER A 569 2.56 19.99 2.65
CA SER A 569 1.28 20.19 2.01
C SER A 569 1.00 19.07 1.00
N THR A 570 -0.22 18.56 1.03
CA THR A 570 -0.76 17.66 0.02
C THR A 570 -2.04 18.25 -0.55
N ILE A 571 -2.25 18.12 -1.86
CA ILE A 571 -3.46 18.59 -2.53
C ILE A 571 -4.30 17.39 -2.89
N VAL A 572 -5.58 17.43 -2.53
CA VAL A 572 -6.56 16.35 -2.70
C VAL A 572 -7.70 16.85 -3.56
N LEU A 573 -8.05 16.08 -4.59
CA LEU A 573 -9.27 16.26 -5.36
C LEU A 573 -10.37 15.37 -4.78
N GLU A 574 -11.48 15.97 -4.36
CA GLU A 574 -12.67 15.29 -3.86
C GLU A 574 -13.38 14.60 -5.04
N MET A 575 -13.04 13.33 -5.24
CA MET A 575 -13.57 12.46 -6.30
C MET A 575 -14.64 11.50 -5.76
N GLY A 576 -14.99 11.57 -4.48
CA GLY A 576 -15.76 10.56 -3.75
C GLY A 576 -14.87 9.65 -2.91
N GLY A 577 -15.51 8.76 -2.14
CA GLY A 577 -14.77 7.77 -1.35
C GLY A 577 -13.98 8.41 -0.21
N SER A 578 -12.77 7.87 0.01
CA SER A 578 -11.86 8.35 1.07
C SER A 578 -11.34 9.77 0.84
N SER A 579 -11.32 10.27 -0.40
CA SER A 579 -10.83 11.62 -0.71
C SER A 579 -11.72 12.73 -0.14
N ASP A 580 -13.04 12.50 -0.07
CA ASP A 580 -14.01 13.42 0.51
C ASP A 580 -13.82 13.59 2.03
N LEU A 581 -13.28 12.57 2.70
CA LEU A 581 -13.06 12.58 4.15
C LEU A 581 -11.87 13.45 4.56
N CYS A 582 -10.95 13.77 3.63
CA CYS A 582 -9.82 14.67 3.91
C CYS A 582 -10.28 16.06 4.37
N ALA A 583 -11.46 16.51 3.94
CA ALA A 583 -12.02 17.80 4.34
C ALA A 583 -12.47 17.84 5.81
N LEU A 584 -12.66 16.68 6.45
CA LEU A 584 -13.12 16.56 7.84
C LEU A 584 -11.97 16.51 8.84
N LEU A 585 -10.74 16.34 8.37
CA LEU A 585 -9.56 16.26 9.21
C LEU A 585 -9.37 17.57 9.99
N LYS A 586 -9.07 17.48 11.28
CA LYS A 586 -9.00 18.65 12.17
C LYS A 586 -7.57 18.99 12.56
N PRO A 587 -7.20 20.28 12.71
CA PRO A 587 -5.91 20.66 13.27
C PRO A 587 -5.59 19.91 14.57
N GLY A 588 -4.39 19.35 14.67
CA GLY A 588 -3.93 18.52 15.79
C GLY A 588 -4.35 17.05 15.71
N GLU A 589 -5.23 16.66 14.79
CA GLU A 589 -5.64 15.26 14.64
C GLU A 589 -4.47 14.38 14.18
N PRO A 590 -4.22 13.23 14.84
CA PRO A 590 -3.19 12.30 14.43
C PRO A 590 -3.58 11.61 13.12
N VAL A 591 -2.65 11.57 12.17
CA VAL A 591 -2.83 10.90 10.87
C VAL A 591 -1.60 10.08 10.53
N ILE A 592 -1.75 9.15 9.60
CA ILE A 592 -0.62 8.47 8.97
C ILE A 592 -0.24 9.25 7.72
N LEU A 593 1.05 9.59 7.60
CA LEU A 593 1.64 10.13 6.39
C LEU A 593 2.91 9.36 6.04
N MET A 594 2.73 8.19 5.42
CA MET A 594 3.89 7.35 5.08
C MET A 594 4.56 7.83 3.81
N GLY A 595 5.83 8.20 3.93
CA GLY A 595 6.67 8.61 2.81
C GLY A 595 7.84 9.49 3.26
N PRO A 596 8.63 10.03 2.32
CA PRO A 596 8.38 9.97 0.89
C PRO A 596 8.60 8.56 0.32
N THR A 597 7.83 8.23 -0.71
CA THR A 597 7.98 7.05 -1.55
C THR A 597 7.98 7.46 -3.03
N GLY A 598 8.00 6.50 -3.95
CA GLY A 598 8.29 6.76 -5.36
C GLY A 598 9.74 7.22 -5.57
N THR A 599 10.03 7.72 -6.77
CA THR A 599 11.36 8.23 -7.14
C THR A 599 11.26 9.74 -7.37
N PRO A 600 12.21 10.55 -6.88
CA PRO A 600 12.25 11.97 -7.22
C PRO A 600 12.29 12.16 -8.73
N THR A 601 11.53 13.12 -9.25
CA THR A 601 11.56 13.43 -10.68
C THR A 601 12.95 13.90 -11.08
N GLU A 602 13.43 13.43 -12.24
CA GLU A 602 14.69 13.92 -12.81
C GLU A 602 14.56 15.41 -13.19
N THR A 603 15.35 16.26 -12.54
CA THR A 603 15.41 17.70 -12.81
C THR A 603 16.81 18.11 -13.30
N PRO A 604 17.16 17.85 -14.57
CA PRO A 604 18.47 18.20 -15.13
C PRO A 604 18.68 19.72 -15.20
N ALA A 605 19.94 20.13 -15.29
CA ALA A 605 20.38 21.52 -15.45
C ALA A 605 20.54 21.87 -16.94
N GLY A 606 20.15 23.09 -17.32
CA GLY A 606 20.35 23.65 -18.66
C GLY A 606 19.46 23.11 -19.78
N GLU A 607 18.45 22.29 -19.47
CA GLU A 607 17.44 21.84 -20.44
C GLU A 607 16.32 22.89 -20.60
N THR A 608 15.65 22.92 -21.75
CA THR A 608 14.31 23.51 -21.88
C THR A 608 13.27 22.41 -21.63
N VAL A 609 12.46 22.58 -20.59
CA VAL A 609 11.48 21.59 -20.17
C VAL A 609 10.06 22.11 -20.36
N LEU A 610 9.23 21.29 -21.00
CA LEU A 610 7.80 21.48 -21.14
C LEU A 610 7.07 20.71 -20.02
N LEU A 611 6.38 21.44 -19.15
CA LEU A 611 5.48 20.87 -18.15
C LEU A 611 4.05 20.90 -18.66
N VAL A 612 3.36 19.76 -18.64
CA VAL A 612 1.97 19.63 -19.10
C VAL A 612 1.11 19.10 -17.97
N GLY A 613 0.35 19.99 -17.34
CA GLY A 613 -0.45 19.68 -16.17
C GLY A 613 -1.95 19.66 -16.43
N GLY A 614 -2.65 18.66 -15.91
CA GLY A 614 -4.11 18.59 -15.96
C GLY A 614 -4.73 18.51 -14.56
N GLY A 615 -5.52 19.51 -14.19
CA GLY A 615 -6.26 19.54 -12.92
C GLY A 615 -5.34 19.36 -11.71
N LEU A 616 -5.48 18.24 -11.00
CA LEU A 616 -4.63 17.87 -9.85
C LEU A 616 -3.16 17.68 -10.24
N GLY A 617 -2.85 17.32 -11.49
CA GLY A 617 -1.46 17.17 -11.94
C GLY A 617 -0.62 18.45 -11.80
N ASN A 618 -1.27 19.63 -11.80
CA ASN A 618 -0.60 20.89 -11.54
C ASN A 618 0.00 21.00 -10.13
N ALA A 619 -0.59 20.32 -9.13
CA ALA A 619 -0.09 20.29 -7.75
C ALA A 619 1.31 19.71 -7.64
N VAL A 620 1.67 18.80 -8.56
CA VAL A 620 2.97 18.14 -8.59
C VAL A 620 3.98 19.00 -9.35
N LEU A 621 3.55 19.50 -10.50
CA LEU A 621 4.41 20.14 -11.48
C LEU A 621 5.01 21.45 -10.99
N PHE A 622 4.34 22.24 -10.14
CA PHE A 622 4.95 23.48 -9.67
C PHE A 622 6.18 23.22 -8.77
N SER A 623 6.21 22.13 -8.01
CA SER A 623 7.39 21.76 -7.21
C SER A 623 8.57 21.31 -8.10
N ILE A 624 8.26 20.58 -9.18
CA ILE A 624 9.22 20.13 -10.19
C ILE A 624 9.76 21.32 -10.99
N GLY A 625 8.88 22.21 -11.45
CA GLY A 625 9.24 23.41 -12.20
C GLY A 625 10.11 24.36 -11.38
N ALA A 626 9.77 24.58 -10.11
CA ALA A 626 10.61 25.37 -9.21
C ALA A 626 12.03 24.79 -9.07
N GLN A 627 12.16 23.47 -8.97
CA GLN A 627 13.47 22.81 -8.89
C GLN A 627 14.24 22.87 -10.22
N LEU A 628 13.57 22.68 -11.35
CA LEU A 628 14.17 22.85 -12.68
C LEU A 628 14.74 24.25 -12.87
N ARG A 629 13.97 25.28 -12.51
CA ARG A 629 14.43 26.68 -12.57
C ARG A 629 15.60 26.95 -11.62
N ALA A 630 15.57 26.38 -10.42
CA ALA A 630 16.68 26.47 -9.47
C ALA A 630 17.97 25.81 -10.00
N HIS A 631 17.87 24.79 -10.84
CA HIS A 631 19.00 24.17 -11.55
C HIS A 631 19.38 24.88 -12.87
N GLY A 632 18.74 26.01 -13.20
CA GLY A 632 19.05 26.80 -14.40
C GLY A 632 18.43 26.28 -15.69
N SER A 633 17.44 25.39 -15.62
CA SER A 633 16.66 24.96 -16.78
C SER A 633 15.54 25.97 -17.10
N ARG A 634 15.20 26.10 -18.39
CA ARG A 634 14.10 26.98 -18.85
C ARG A 634 12.79 26.21 -18.86
N VAL A 635 11.74 26.75 -18.26
CA VAL A 635 10.47 26.03 -18.07
C VAL A 635 9.31 26.70 -18.82
N LEU A 636 8.71 25.98 -19.76
CA LEU A 636 7.43 26.30 -20.40
C LEU A 636 6.34 25.44 -19.77
N TYR A 637 5.27 26.04 -19.25
CA TYR A 637 4.26 25.32 -18.49
C TYR A 637 2.86 25.51 -19.08
N PHE A 638 2.25 24.44 -19.58
CA PHE A 638 0.83 24.40 -19.91
C PHE A 638 0.02 23.89 -18.71
N ALA A 639 -0.72 24.80 -18.08
CA ALA A 639 -1.54 24.51 -16.90
C ALA A 639 -3.01 24.38 -17.29
N GLY A 640 -3.49 23.14 -17.42
CA GLY A 640 -4.83 22.80 -17.86
C GLY A 640 -5.83 22.61 -16.74
N TYR A 641 -7.01 23.20 -16.90
CA TYR A 641 -8.16 23.13 -16.00
C TYR A 641 -9.47 22.98 -16.77
N LYS A 642 -10.48 22.36 -16.15
CA LYS A 642 -11.78 22.16 -16.80
C LYS A 642 -12.62 23.44 -16.82
N THR A 643 -12.59 24.18 -15.72
CA THR A 643 -13.29 25.46 -15.55
C THR A 643 -12.43 26.46 -14.80
N ILE A 644 -12.85 27.73 -14.82
CA ILE A 644 -12.15 28.79 -14.08
C ILE A 644 -12.11 28.55 -12.57
N ALA A 645 -13.13 27.87 -12.03
CA ALA A 645 -13.26 27.56 -10.62
C ALA A 645 -12.27 26.47 -10.15
N ASP A 646 -11.68 25.73 -11.09
CA ASP A 646 -10.73 24.66 -10.78
C ASP A 646 -9.28 25.17 -10.66
N ARG A 647 -9.00 26.44 -10.98
CA ARG A 647 -7.65 27.03 -10.92
C ARG A 647 -7.23 27.32 -9.49
N TYR A 648 -6.07 26.81 -9.08
CA TYR A 648 -5.51 26.98 -7.74
C TYR A 648 -3.99 27.26 -7.79
N ARG A 649 -3.43 27.80 -6.69
CA ARG A 649 -1.98 28.01 -6.48
C ARG A 649 -1.28 28.73 -7.66
N VAL A 650 -1.93 29.77 -8.19
CA VAL A 650 -1.45 30.54 -9.36
C VAL A 650 -0.03 31.06 -9.17
N ALA A 651 0.26 31.66 -8.01
CA ALA A 651 1.58 32.21 -7.71
C ALA A 651 2.71 31.16 -7.71
N ASP A 652 2.42 29.92 -7.27
CA ASP A 652 3.41 28.85 -7.31
C ASP A 652 3.69 28.37 -8.72
N ILE A 653 2.64 28.24 -9.54
CA ILE A 653 2.74 27.87 -10.96
C ILE A 653 3.54 28.92 -11.73
N GLU A 654 3.24 30.21 -11.53
CA GLU A 654 4.00 31.30 -12.15
C GLU A 654 5.47 31.29 -11.71
N ARG A 655 5.76 31.09 -10.42
CA ARG A 655 7.15 31.00 -9.93
C ARG A 655 7.90 29.80 -10.49
N ALA A 656 7.19 28.70 -10.75
CA ALA A 656 7.74 27.46 -11.28
C ALA A 656 8.06 27.50 -12.78
N ALA A 657 7.69 28.55 -13.51
CA ALA A 657 7.84 28.64 -14.96
C ALA A 657 8.37 29.99 -15.45
N ASP A 658 9.15 29.96 -16.52
CA ASP A 658 9.57 31.16 -17.23
C ASP A 658 8.44 31.74 -18.08
N GLN A 659 7.56 30.87 -18.60
CA GLN A 659 6.31 31.22 -19.27
C GLN A 659 5.22 30.19 -18.95
N VAL A 660 4.00 30.66 -18.68
CA VAL A 660 2.82 29.82 -18.46
C VAL A 660 1.81 30.04 -19.59
N VAL A 661 1.23 28.94 -20.07
CA VAL A 661 0.04 28.93 -20.92
C VAL A 661 -1.11 28.36 -20.10
N TRP A 662 -2.07 29.21 -19.75
CA TRP A 662 -3.25 28.84 -18.97
C TRP A 662 -4.32 28.26 -19.89
N CYS A 663 -4.63 26.98 -19.75
CA CYS A 663 -5.60 26.28 -20.60
C CYS A 663 -6.89 26.04 -19.82
N CYS A 664 -8.04 26.48 -20.35
CA CYS A 664 -9.34 26.23 -19.77
C CYS A 664 -10.24 25.53 -20.77
N ASP A 665 -10.75 24.33 -20.46
CA ASP A 665 -11.57 23.55 -21.40
C ASP A 665 -12.86 24.30 -21.81
N LYS A 666 -13.39 25.18 -20.94
CA LYS A 666 -14.64 25.92 -21.16
C LYS A 666 -14.42 27.44 -21.20
N PRO A 667 -15.21 28.21 -21.98
CA PRO A 667 -15.22 29.67 -21.90
C PRO A 667 -15.71 30.15 -20.52
N PRO A 668 -15.33 31.37 -20.08
CA PRO A 668 -14.61 32.41 -20.83
C PRO A 668 -13.08 32.25 -20.89
N GLY A 669 -12.51 31.27 -20.16
CA GLY A 669 -11.05 31.10 -20.06
C GLY A 669 -10.42 31.88 -18.92
N PHE A 670 -9.10 32.05 -18.98
CA PHE A 670 -8.31 32.71 -17.94
C PHE A 670 -7.71 34.00 -18.46
N ASP A 671 -7.64 35.02 -17.59
CA ASP A 671 -6.77 36.17 -17.80
C ASP A 671 -5.38 35.85 -17.22
N PRO A 672 -4.30 35.91 -18.03
CA PRO A 672 -2.93 35.74 -17.54
C PRO A 672 -2.50 36.90 -16.63
N GLY A 673 -1.83 36.58 -15.51
CA GLY A 673 -1.35 37.57 -14.56
C GLY A 673 -0.05 38.28 -14.99
N ARG A 674 0.81 37.61 -15.77
CA ARG A 674 2.11 38.14 -16.22
C ARG A 674 2.06 38.49 -17.71
N PRO A 675 2.73 39.58 -18.16
CA PRO A 675 2.68 40.02 -19.56
C PRO A 675 3.14 39.00 -20.61
N ARG A 676 4.01 38.06 -20.20
CA ARG A 676 4.54 36.99 -21.05
C ARG A 676 3.67 35.73 -21.07
N ASP A 677 2.77 35.59 -20.11
CA ASP A 677 1.92 34.41 -20.00
C ASP A 677 0.76 34.53 -20.98
N LEU A 678 0.31 33.37 -21.47
CA LEU A 678 -0.74 33.26 -22.48
C LEU A 678 -1.93 32.50 -21.90
N ALA A 679 -3.08 32.60 -22.55
CA ALA A 679 -4.26 31.82 -22.22
C ALA A 679 -4.89 31.22 -23.47
N PHE A 680 -5.53 30.07 -23.29
CA PHE A 680 -6.23 29.37 -24.37
C PHE A 680 -7.53 28.74 -23.84
N VAL A 681 -8.60 28.87 -24.60
CA VAL A 681 -9.88 28.18 -24.34
C VAL A 681 -9.92 26.90 -25.16
N GLY A 682 -9.82 25.77 -24.48
CA GLY A 682 -9.77 24.42 -25.03
C GLY A 682 -8.78 23.56 -24.25
N ASN A 683 -8.60 22.32 -24.70
CA ASN A 683 -7.76 21.36 -23.99
C ASN A 683 -6.26 21.63 -24.18
N VAL A 684 -5.45 21.02 -23.33
CA VAL A 684 -3.99 21.27 -23.29
C VAL A 684 -3.27 20.94 -24.60
N VAL A 685 -3.73 19.94 -25.35
CA VAL A 685 -3.11 19.56 -26.62
C VAL A 685 -3.41 20.58 -27.71
N GLN A 686 -4.65 21.10 -27.75
CA GLN A 686 -5.03 22.20 -28.64
C GLN A 686 -4.24 23.47 -28.31
N ALA A 687 -4.02 23.75 -27.02
CA ALA A 687 -3.19 24.88 -26.60
C ALA A 687 -1.74 24.75 -27.08
N ILE A 688 -1.13 23.56 -26.96
CA ILE A 688 0.23 23.30 -27.46
C ILE A 688 0.31 23.49 -28.98
N GLU A 689 -0.72 23.05 -29.72
CA GLU A 689 -0.81 23.26 -31.17
C GLU A 689 -0.94 24.76 -31.53
N ALA A 690 -1.81 25.48 -30.83
CA ALA A 690 -2.01 26.92 -31.01
C ALA A 690 -0.74 27.73 -30.68
N TYR A 691 -0.02 27.33 -29.64
CA TYR A 691 1.28 27.90 -29.27
C TYR A 691 2.33 27.61 -30.36
N GLY A 692 2.48 26.36 -30.79
CA GLY A 692 3.47 25.95 -31.79
C GLY A 692 3.25 26.56 -33.18
N SER A 693 1.99 26.78 -33.55
CA SER A 693 1.59 27.44 -34.81
C SER A 693 1.68 28.97 -34.77
N GLY A 694 1.92 29.57 -33.59
CA GLY A 694 1.92 31.02 -33.41
C GLY A 694 0.53 31.66 -33.31
N ALA A 695 -0.54 30.87 -33.27
CA ALA A 695 -1.91 31.37 -33.13
C ALA A 695 -2.18 32.08 -31.78
N LEU A 696 -1.35 31.80 -30.77
CA LEU A 696 -1.38 32.48 -29.47
C LEU A 696 -0.50 33.75 -29.40
N GLY A 697 0.13 34.14 -30.50
CA GLY A 697 1.09 35.23 -30.55
C GLY A 697 2.55 34.77 -30.42
N PRO A 698 3.48 35.70 -30.12
CA PRO A 698 4.92 35.40 -30.05
C PRO A 698 5.24 34.35 -28.97
N ALA A 699 6.02 33.34 -29.34
CA ALA A 699 6.49 32.29 -28.45
C ALA A 699 7.88 32.64 -27.88
N ASP A 700 7.96 32.98 -26.59
CA ASP A 700 9.24 33.25 -25.89
C ASP A 700 10.12 31.98 -25.83
N ILE A 701 9.46 30.82 -25.76
CA ILE A 701 10.10 29.51 -25.72
C ILE A 701 9.63 28.69 -26.92
N PRO A 702 10.38 28.60 -28.03
CA PRO A 702 9.95 27.80 -29.17
C PRO A 702 9.93 26.30 -28.80
N LEU A 703 8.91 25.58 -29.27
CA LEU A 703 8.74 24.15 -28.97
C LEU A 703 9.89 23.27 -29.49
N GLU A 704 10.59 23.72 -30.54
CA GLU A 704 11.75 23.02 -31.09
C GLU A 704 12.95 22.96 -30.13
N ALA A 705 13.01 23.92 -29.18
CA ALA A 705 14.04 23.97 -28.16
C ALA A 705 13.76 23.00 -26.98
N VAL A 706 12.56 22.41 -26.89
CA VAL A 706 12.18 21.53 -25.77
C VAL A 706 12.97 20.23 -25.81
N ASP A 707 13.80 20.02 -24.80
CA ASP A 707 14.57 18.79 -24.59
C ASP A 707 13.72 17.70 -23.92
N ARG A 708 12.79 18.11 -23.04
CA ARG A 708 12.03 17.21 -22.19
C ARG A 708 10.58 17.65 -22.01
N ILE A 709 9.68 16.68 -22.00
CA ILE A 709 8.27 16.85 -21.68
C ILE A 709 7.95 16.03 -20.44
N VAL A 710 7.32 16.66 -19.45
CA VAL A 710 6.80 15.99 -18.25
C VAL A 710 5.30 16.23 -18.20
N ALA A 711 4.51 15.18 -18.40
CA ALA A 711 3.05 15.25 -18.35
C ALA A 711 2.52 14.57 -17.08
N ILE A 712 1.66 15.29 -16.35
CA ILE A 712 1.02 14.80 -15.13
C ILE A 712 -0.44 15.24 -15.14
N GLY A 713 -1.36 14.29 -15.09
CA GLY A 713 -2.81 14.54 -15.14
C GLY A 713 -3.60 13.24 -15.09
N SER A 714 -4.80 13.24 -15.68
CA SER A 714 -5.51 11.98 -15.91
C SER A 714 -4.77 11.10 -16.93
N ASP A 715 -5.00 9.80 -16.87
CA ASP A 715 -4.52 8.82 -17.86
C ASP A 715 -4.92 9.23 -19.29
N GLY A 716 -6.16 9.71 -19.47
CA GLY A 716 -6.64 10.21 -20.76
C GLY A 716 -5.89 11.45 -21.26
N MET A 717 -5.56 12.41 -20.38
CA MET A 717 -4.78 13.58 -20.77
C MET A 717 -3.36 13.18 -21.17
N MET A 718 -2.70 12.35 -20.35
CA MET A 718 -1.34 11.89 -20.61
C MET A 718 -1.27 11.08 -21.91
N ASN A 719 -2.26 10.23 -22.19
CA ASN A 719 -2.37 9.52 -23.46
C ASN A 719 -2.55 10.48 -24.64
N ALA A 720 -3.44 11.47 -24.51
CA ALA A 720 -3.66 12.46 -25.57
C ALA A 720 -2.40 13.26 -25.89
N VAL A 721 -1.60 13.61 -24.88
CA VAL A 721 -0.27 14.23 -25.07
C VAL A 721 0.69 13.26 -25.76
N ALA A 722 0.72 11.98 -25.34
CA ALA A 722 1.57 10.97 -25.93
C ALA A 722 1.33 10.79 -27.44
N GLU A 723 0.06 10.60 -27.83
CA GLU A 723 -0.34 10.43 -29.22
C GLU A 723 -0.11 11.69 -30.06
N ALA A 724 -0.56 12.85 -29.57
CA ALA A 724 -0.48 14.09 -30.33
C ALA A 724 0.95 14.52 -30.63
N ARG A 725 1.87 14.28 -29.68
CA ARG A 725 3.31 14.53 -29.82
C ARG A 725 3.94 13.75 -30.98
N ARG A 726 3.48 12.52 -31.23
CA ARG A 726 3.93 11.66 -32.33
C ARG A 726 3.20 11.92 -33.64
N ALA A 727 2.02 12.53 -33.59
CA ALA A 727 1.19 12.86 -34.74
C ALA A 727 1.21 14.37 -35.07
N ARG A 728 0.12 15.11 -34.78
CA ARG A 728 -0.08 16.50 -35.21
C ARG A 728 0.94 17.51 -34.68
N LEU A 729 1.52 17.25 -33.50
CA LEU A 729 2.52 18.13 -32.88
C LEU A 729 3.96 17.78 -33.26
N LYS A 730 4.18 16.67 -33.99
CA LYS A 730 5.51 16.14 -34.31
C LYS A 730 6.44 17.18 -34.93
N ARG A 731 5.90 18.03 -35.81
CA ARG A 731 6.66 19.08 -36.53
C ARG A 731 7.18 20.20 -35.63
N TYR A 732 6.62 20.37 -34.43
CA TYR A 732 7.01 21.46 -33.53
C TYR A 732 8.09 21.05 -32.53
N PHE A 733 8.35 19.75 -32.36
CA PHE A 733 9.33 19.24 -31.41
C PHE A 733 10.53 18.65 -32.15
N ARG A 734 11.72 18.77 -31.55
CA ARG A 734 12.91 18.05 -32.02
C ARG A 734 12.68 16.52 -31.97
N PRO A 735 13.26 15.71 -32.87
CA PRO A 735 12.94 14.27 -32.94
C PRO A 735 13.33 13.42 -31.72
N ASP A 736 14.31 13.88 -30.94
CA ASP A 736 14.99 13.16 -29.86
C ASP A 736 14.65 13.66 -28.44
N HIS A 737 13.60 14.49 -28.30
CA HIS A 737 13.14 14.93 -26.98
C HIS A 737 12.74 13.73 -26.10
N ARG A 738 12.97 13.84 -24.78
CA ARG A 738 12.52 12.86 -23.80
C ARG A 738 11.09 13.16 -23.37
N ALA A 739 10.21 12.16 -23.31
CA ALA A 739 8.84 12.33 -22.85
C ALA A 739 8.55 11.43 -21.64
N ILE A 740 8.08 12.03 -20.55
CA ILE A 740 7.81 11.37 -19.27
C ILE A 740 6.34 11.55 -18.92
N ALA A 741 5.69 10.46 -18.54
CA ALA A 741 4.37 10.47 -17.94
C ALA A 741 4.48 10.02 -16.47
N SER A 742 3.97 10.81 -15.54
CA SER A 742 3.89 10.43 -14.12
C SER A 742 2.62 9.60 -13.89
N ILE A 743 2.78 8.29 -13.79
CA ILE A 743 1.68 7.33 -13.81
C ILE A 743 0.95 7.25 -12.47
N ASN A 744 -0.36 7.50 -12.51
CA ASN A 744 -1.30 7.44 -11.40
C ASN A 744 -1.95 6.05 -11.24
N SER A 745 -1.16 4.98 -11.26
CA SER A 745 -1.70 3.62 -11.02
C SER A 745 -2.33 3.50 -9.62
N PRO A 746 -3.36 2.64 -9.42
CA PRO A 746 -3.87 2.33 -8.09
C PRO A 746 -2.77 1.88 -7.12
N MET A 747 -2.83 2.29 -5.85
CA MET A 747 -1.82 1.92 -4.84
C MET A 747 -2.43 1.69 -3.45
N GLN A 748 -1.99 0.61 -2.77
CA GLN A 748 -2.48 0.25 -1.43
C GLN A 748 -1.39 0.48 -0.37
N CYS A 749 -0.28 -0.26 -0.48
CA CYS A 749 0.77 -0.25 0.54
C CYS A 749 1.76 0.92 0.36
N MET A 750 2.05 1.30 -0.88
CA MET A 750 3.07 2.31 -1.26
C MET A 750 4.49 2.04 -0.72
N MET A 751 4.77 0.82 -0.27
CA MET A 751 6.06 0.37 0.29
C MET A 751 7.08 -0.11 -0.77
N LYS A 752 6.84 0.22 -2.05
CA LYS A 752 7.62 -0.20 -3.25
C LYS A 752 7.66 -1.71 -3.49
N GLU A 753 7.00 -2.16 -4.56
CA GLU A 753 6.98 -3.56 -5.02
C GLU A 753 6.30 -4.61 -4.12
N ILE A 754 5.72 -4.26 -2.96
CA ILE A 754 5.20 -5.26 -2.01
C ILE A 754 3.80 -5.79 -2.40
N CYS A 755 2.78 -4.93 -2.46
CA CYS A 755 1.39 -5.37 -2.68
C CYS A 755 1.04 -5.64 -4.16
N ALA A 756 1.82 -5.10 -5.10
CA ALA A 756 1.53 -5.16 -6.55
C ALA A 756 0.19 -4.56 -7.04
N GLN A 757 -0.51 -3.76 -6.24
CA GLN A 757 -1.61 -2.96 -6.81
C GLN A 757 -1.10 -1.90 -7.81
N CYS A 758 0.16 -1.46 -7.65
CA CYS A 758 0.78 -0.43 -8.48
C CYS A 758 1.38 -0.95 -9.81
N LEU A 759 1.07 -2.18 -10.23
CA LEU A 759 1.63 -2.75 -11.47
C LEU A 759 1.19 -1.95 -12.70
N GLN A 760 2.12 -1.66 -13.60
CA GLN A 760 1.86 -0.96 -14.85
C GLN A 760 2.45 -1.75 -16.01
N LEU A 761 1.65 -1.97 -17.05
CA LEU A 761 2.12 -2.57 -18.28
C LEU A 761 2.90 -1.53 -19.09
N GLN A 762 4.06 -1.96 -19.58
CA GLN A 762 4.85 -1.25 -20.56
C GLN A 762 5.01 -2.09 -21.82
N ARG A 763 4.96 -1.45 -22.97
CA ARG A 763 5.24 -2.05 -24.27
C ARG A 763 6.36 -1.28 -24.96
N ASP A 764 7.41 -1.99 -25.31
CA ASP A 764 8.49 -1.40 -26.10
C ASP A 764 7.99 -1.06 -27.52
N PRO A 765 8.07 0.20 -27.98
CA PRO A 765 7.52 0.60 -29.27
C PRO A 765 8.30 0.05 -30.47
N VAL A 766 9.54 -0.43 -30.27
CA VAL A 766 10.41 -0.97 -31.33
C VAL A 766 10.25 -2.49 -31.42
N THR A 767 10.35 -3.19 -30.29
CA THR A 767 10.34 -4.66 -30.25
C THR A 767 8.94 -5.24 -30.05
N GLY A 768 7.99 -4.43 -29.56
CA GLY A 768 6.67 -4.90 -29.15
C GLY A 768 6.68 -5.66 -27.82
N THR A 769 7.84 -5.82 -27.17
CA THR A 769 7.98 -6.59 -25.93
C THR A 769 7.21 -5.94 -24.79
N GLU A 770 6.39 -6.74 -24.12
CA GLU A 770 5.66 -6.33 -22.92
C GLU A 770 6.47 -6.60 -21.65
N THR A 771 6.44 -5.63 -20.74
CA THR A 771 7.07 -5.73 -19.41
C THR A 771 6.16 -5.13 -18.36
N VAL A 772 6.20 -5.66 -17.14
CA VAL A 772 5.43 -5.13 -16.02
C VAL A 772 6.35 -4.44 -15.03
N VAL A 773 6.05 -3.18 -14.73
CA VAL A 773 6.80 -2.34 -13.78
C VAL A 773 5.91 -2.00 -12.58
N PHE A 774 6.52 -1.43 -11.53
CA PHE A 774 5.82 -1.00 -10.32
C PHE A 774 5.83 0.52 -10.24
N SER A 775 4.71 1.18 -10.53
CA SER A 775 4.60 2.66 -10.49
C SER A 775 4.91 3.21 -9.10
N CYS A 776 4.64 2.44 -8.04
CA CYS A 776 4.99 2.85 -6.68
C CYS A 776 6.51 2.84 -6.41
N PHE A 777 7.30 2.12 -7.21
CA PHE A 777 8.76 2.19 -7.16
C PHE A 777 9.27 3.40 -7.94
N ASN A 778 8.79 3.57 -9.18
CA ASN A 778 9.05 4.74 -10.01
C ASN A 778 7.79 5.09 -10.82
N GLN A 779 7.18 6.21 -10.46
CA GLN A 779 5.96 6.71 -11.09
C GLN A 779 6.24 7.43 -12.42
N ASP A 780 7.43 8.01 -12.57
CA ASP A 780 7.85 8.70 -13.77
C ASP A 780 8.34 7.68 -14.80
N GLN A 781 7.51 7.43 -15.81
CA GLN A 781 7.76 6.42 -16.83
C GLN A 781 7.98 7.05 -18.20
N ASP A 782 8.75 6.38 -19.04
CA ASP A 782 8.88 6.73 -20.45
C ASP A 782 7.49 6.67 -21.11
N MET A 783 7.01 7.84 -21.54
CA MET A 783 5.67 8.02 -22.06
C MET A 783 5.37 7.12 -23.27
N ASP A 784 6.38 6.81 -24.10
CA ASP A 784 6.19 5.96 -25.27
C ASP A 784 6.07 4.48 -24.95
N ARG A 785 6.47 4.08 -23.74
CA ARG A 785 6.40 2.69 -23.30
C ARG A 785 5.14 2.40 -22.52
N VAL A 786 4.39 3.40 -22.06
CA VAL A 786 3.22 3.19 -21.20
C VAL A 786 2.03 2.70 -22.02
N ASP A 787 1.44 1.58 -21.61
CA ASP A 787 0.12 1.17 -22.10
C ASP A 787 -0.98 1.91 -21.33
N PHE A 788 -1.39 3.07 -21.84
CA PHE A 788 -2.46 3.89 -21.26
C PHE A 788 -3.83 3.20 -21.29
N PRO A 789 -4.24 2.50 -22.38
CA PRO A 789 -5.46 1.70 -22.36
C PRO A 789 -5.48 0.66 -21.23
N ALA A 790 -4.37 -0.03 -20.97
CA ALA A 790 -4.25 -0.96 -19.84
C ALA A 790 -4.36 -0.24 -18.49
N LEU A 791 -3.72 0.93 -18.33
CA LEU A 791 -3.86 1.75 -17.13
C LEU A 791 -5.33 2.15 -16.88
N ASN A 792 -6.02 2.65 -17.91
CA ASN A 792 -7.43 3.04 -17.84
C ASN A 792 -8.33 1.89 -17.39
N ARG A 793 -8.15 0.70 -17.99
CA ARG A 793 -8.89 -0.50 -17.58
C ARG A 793 -8.60 -0.85 -16.11
N ARG A 794 -7.35 -0.80 -15.67
CA ARG A 794 -7.01 -1.09 -14.26
C ARG A 794 -7.64 -0.11 -13.28
N LEU A 795 -7.75 1.17 -13.65
CA LEU A 795 -8.41 2.20 -12.84
C LEU A 795 -9.92 1.93 -12.67
N SER A 796 -10.56 1.18 -13.58
CA SER A 796 -12.01 0.89 -13.48
C SER A 796 -12.36 -0.35 -12.66
N GLN A 797 -11.37 -1.06 -12.11
CA GLN A 797 -11.56 -2.38 -11.48
C GLN A 797 -12.55 -2.38 -10.30
N ASN A 798 -12.66 -1.26 -9.57
CA ASN A 798 -13.55 -1.11 -8.41
C ASN A 798 -14.73 -0.15 -8.67
N SER A 799 -14.89 0.33 -9.91
CA SER A 799 -15.74 1.49 -10.24
C SER A 799 -17.20 1.39 -9.76
N VAL A 800 -17.82 0.21 -9.87
CA VAL A 800 -19.22 0.01 -9.44
C VAL A 800 -19.40 0.22 -7.92
N GLN A 801 -18.46 -0.26 -7.10
CA GLN A 801 -18.48 -0.06 -5.65
C GLN A 801 -18.13 1.38 -5.31
N GLU A 802 -17.12 1.96 -5.98
CA GLU A 802 -16.70 3.35 -5.75
C GLU A 802 -17.83 4.34 -5.99
N LYS A 803 -18.59 4.18 -7.09
CA LYS A 803 -19.74 5.04 -7.42
C LYS A 803 -20.89 4.90 -6.42
N LEU A 804 -21.23 3.69 -5.98
CA LEU A 804 -22.23 3.49 -4.94
C LEU A 804 -21.76 4.06 -3.59
N ASN A 805 -20.50 3.82 -3.23
CA ASN A 805 -19.92 4.28 -1.97
C ASN A 805 -19.76 5.79 -1.92
N LYS A 806 -19.52 6.46 -3.06
CA LYS A 806 -19.57 7.93 -3.16
C LYS A 806 -20.92 8.48 -2.71
N LEU A 807 -22.03 7.90 -3.18
CA LEU A 807 -23.39 8.29 -2.75
C LEU A 807 -23.64 7.94 -1.28
N TRP A 808 -23.14 6.80 -0.82
CA TRP A 808 -23.28 6.37 0.59
C TRP A 808 -22.52 7.28 1.56
N ILE A 809 -21.30 7.69 1.21
CA ILE A 809 -20.49 8.62 2.01
C ILE A 809 -21.14 9.99 2.00
N ASP A 810 -21.62 10.48 0.86
CA ASP A 810 -22.36 11.74 0.78
C ASP A 810 -23.55 11.76 1.77
N ARG A 811 -24.34 10.68 1.79
CA ARG A 811 -25.41 10.48 2.78
C ARG A 811 -24.89 10.50 4.22
N CYS A 812 -23.81 9.80 4.52
CA CYS A 812 -23.18 9.80 5.86
C CYS A 812 -22.74 11.22 6.28
N LEU A 813 -22.16 11.99 5.36
CA LEU A 813 -21.72 13.36 5.62
C LEU A 813 -22.88 14.31 5.87
N GLN A 814 -24.00 14.14 5.15
CA GLN A 814 -25.23 14.89 5.41
C GLN A 814 -25.76 14.62 6.82
N HIS A 815 -25.78 13.35 7.24
CA HIS A 815 -26.25 12.98 8.58
C HIS A 815 -25.31 13.42 9.72
N LEU A 816 -24.02 13.59 9.43
CA LEU A 816 -23.07 14.21 10.36
C LEU A 816 -23.17 15.75 10.39
N GLY A 817 -23.94 16.36 9.48
CA GLY A 817 -24.02 17.82 9.34
C GLY A 817 -22.80 18.45 8.65
N GLU A 818 -21.95 17.63 8.02
CA GLU A 818 -20.72 18.06 7.33
C GLU A 818 -20.97 18.43 5.87
N ARG A 819 -22.14 18.10 5.33
CA ARG A 819 -22.64 18.54 4.02
C ARG A 819 -24.10 18.97 4.12
N PRO A 820 -24.53 20.00 3.37
CA PRO A 820 -25.94 20.34 3.30
C PRO A 820 -26.73 19.17 2.73
N ALA A 821 -27.92 18.91 3.28
CA ALA A 821 -28.87 18.03 2.63
C ALA A 821 -29.17 18.58 1.24
N MET A 822 -29.05 17.76 0.19
CA MET A 822 -29.49 18.19 -1.13
C MET A 822 -30.95 18.63 -1.03
N ALA A 823 -31.26 19.85 -1.43
CA ALA A 823 -32.65 20.25 -1.64
C ALA A 823 -33.25 19.28 -2.66
N ALA A 824 -34.40 18.69 -2.33
CA ALA A 824 -35.16 17.92 -3.30
C ALA A 824 -35.61 18.90 -4.40
N GLU A 825 -34.95 18.85 -5.56
CA GLU A 825 -35.45 19.47 -6.80
C GLU A 825 -36.58 18.62 -7.40
#